data_AF-A0A5M8FVW7-F1
#
_entry.id   AF-A0A5M8FVW7-F1
#
_cell.length_a   1.000
_cell.length_b   1.000
_cell.length_c   1.000
_cell.angle_alpha   90.00
_cell.angle_beta   90.00
_cell.angle_gamma   90.00
#
_symmetry.space_group_name_H-M   'P 1'
#
loop_
_entity.id
_entity.type
_entity.pdbx_description
1 polymer ?
#
loop_
_entity_poly.entity_id
_entity_poly.type
_entity_poly.pdbx_seq_one_letter_code
_entity_poly.pdbx_strand_id
1 'polypeptide(L)'
;MLDELVIVLGMHRSGTSRVAGLVHALGFALPDAVLPAHREDNPGGYFEPEPVMALHTAFLRAIGSYWQDPGGLPAGAFEGEAAEQARGAIGDWLGRQAQRQKTLLLKDPRLCRLLPLWRDALEATARRVRVVRVVRSPDDVYRSLWRRTRHPVMGGAGIEDALHSDLLWWRHNHEAMLNAAGLPTLALDYALVQQDPAGQWLALQQFLAPLPRPVGPADAPPEPRPARHAADDVPSARRDIGWQAFLQAEYTRFAAPPNTMPDARLASPDAAALEVRVPPGPWPPPVADQSRCIRAACEGLRKTLFGAHPQPIPWPATGGEAHTLGYLFVSPNPSSRSHIYRVRNPVDALNRLGLRAAWLPPTEALQALDGGHRPSTLILHRLPWSDTAEQLCALARSAGAQIGFDIDDLVFDGEVLAAGDISFVNALEPSQLPFWQTLVAALEETARRVDFMLVPTETLARHARRVCQRVILVPNGFSPENLALAGGCWRLPDTDDSRLAEDTPVRIGYASGTATHDADFAPLVPVLRDVLSRHPQARLCVVGTLDLALDALPKGQLERRPLVPHINLGAELARFDINLIPLERSRFCDGKSPLKYFEAALLGVPSIAVDNPTYRALIQPGRNGLLAASPEDWRQKLELLLQAPTWRGALGQAAAEHCRQRFHCDRLTAELHAALSADAGATPSPRIARRAAVSQVPPTPSRTRTTSGPDFLGIGAQKAGTTWLYQHLSRHPQIAFPAGKEVHYWDLLESGRRSEPSTWYLEQFTHPARPDVRMGDITPAYAVLQPETVARVAALLPALKLIFILRNPMERAWSAALMALDKASMTLEEASDAWFLEVLHSHGSRLRSDYLRTLSLWTQHFNTSTMLLLTFDELRHDPKRLLRRVAEHLAIDAEHFECLPTERLRQPVFGGNFGTSASVRPSLRSALCKLYGAGLDQLETDWKVDVKPWRAFCHEGDVK
;
A
#
# COMPACT_ATOMS: atom_id res chain seq x y z
N MET A 1 4.26 -33.53 23.34
CA MET A 1 4.10 -32.31 24.15
C MET A 1 5.47 -31.74 24.47
N LEU A 2 5.63 -30.43 24.29
CA LEU A 2 6.76 -29.65 24.78
C LEU A 2 6.73 -29.64 26.31
N ASP A 3 7.88 -29.74 26.95
CA ASP A 3 8.00 -29.49 28.38
C ASP A 3 7.81 -28.00 28.67
N GLU A 4 8.27 -27.13 27.77
CA GLU A 4 8.08 -25.69 27.91
C GLU A 4 8.13 -24.90 26.59
N LEU A 5 7.24 -23.92 26.46
CA LEU A 5 7.23 -22.96 25.37
C LEU A 5 7.33 -21.53 25.92
N VAL A 6 8.30 -20.76 25.42
CA VAL A 6 8.48 -19.34 25.77
C VAL A 6 8.08 -18.47 24.59
N ILE A 7 7.16 -17.53 24.82
CA ILE A 7 6.69 -16.57 23.82
C ILE A 7 7.31 -15.20 24.11
N VAL A 8 8.02 -14.63 23.13
CA VAL A 8 8.51 -13.25 23.21
C VAL A 8 7.54 -12.32 22.48
N LEU A 9 6.84 -11.49 23.24
CA LEU A 9 5.87 -10.51 22.73
C LEU A 9 6.46 -9.09 22.78
N GLY A 10 6.14 -8.29 21.77
CA GLY A 10 6.48 -6.87 21.75
C GLY A 10 6.29 -6.29 20.36
N MET A 11 6.00 -4.99 20.30
CA MET A 11 5.83 -4.24 19.06
C MET A 11 7.05 -4.42 18.13
N HIS A 12 6.86 -4.32 16.82
CA HIS A 12 7.96 -4.26 15.87
C HIS A 12 9.00 -3.21 16.32
N ARG A 13 10.30 -3.57 16.27
CA ARG A 13 11.43 -2.72 16.70
C ARG A 13 11.51 -2.35 18.19
N SER A 14 10.75 -3.03 19.05
CA SER A 14 10.86 -2.90 20.52
C SER A 14 12.07 -3.62 21.12
N GLY A 15 12.89 -4.34 20.32
CA GLY A 15 14.03 -5.11 20.84
C GLY A 15 13.73 -6.59 21.10
N THR A 16 12.57 -7.08 20.67
CA THR A 16 12.16 -8.50 20.77
C THR A 16 13.18 -9.50 20.23
N SER A 17 13.90 -9.17 19.15
CA SER A 17 14.96 -10.04 18.61
C SER A 17 16.16 -10.18 19.56
N ARG A 18 16.54 -9.12 20.28
CA ARG A 18 17.64 -9.17 21.27
C ARG A 18 17.24 -10.04 22.45
N VAL A 19 16.02 -9.86 22.96
CA VAL A 19 15.48 -10.66 24.06
C VAL A 19 15.29 -12.12 23.64
N ALA A 20 14.82 -12.39 22.42
CA ALA A 20 14.76 -13.75 21.86
C ALA A 20 16.15 -14.41 21.84
N GLY A 21 17.20 -13.66 21.45
CA GLY A 21 18.58 -14.14 21.54
C GLY A 21 19.02 -14.48 22.98
N LEU A 22 18.59 -13.71 23.99
CA LEU A 22 18.85 -14.02 25.40
C LEU A 22 18.13 -15.29 25.84
N VAL A 23 16.85 -15.44 25.49
CA VAL A 23 16.07 -16.65 25.80
C VAL A 23 16.69 -17.88 25.12
N HIS A 24 17.14 -17.75 23.86
CA HIS A 24 17.84 -18.83 23.17
C HIS A 24 19.16 -19.20 23.87
N ALA A 25 19.94 -18.20 24.31
CA ALA A 25 21.17 -18.44 25.07
C ALA A 25 20.92 -19.19 26.38
N LEU A 26 19.74 -19.07 27.00
CA LEU A 26 19.34 -19.86 28.16
C LEU A 26 19.00 -21.33 27.85
N GLY A 27 19.07 -21.75 26.58
CA GLY A 27 18.90 -23.14 26.14
C GLY A 27 17.52 -23.47 25.57
N PHE A 28 16.67 -22.48 25.32
CA PHE A 28 15.40 -22.69 24.61
C PHE A 28 15.65 -22.83 23.11
N ALA A 29 15.13 -23.90 22.52
CA ALA A 29 15.39 -24.21 21.12
C ALA A 29 14.60 -23.31 20.16
N LEU A 30 15.21 -23.01 19.00
CA LEU A 30 14.59 -22.22 17.95
C LEU A 30 13.73 -23.11 17.04
N PRO A 31 12.67 -22.56 16.44
CA PRO A 31 11.89 -23.27 15.44
C PRO A 31 12.66 -23.45 14.13
N ASP A 32 12.19 -24.35 13.27
CA ASP A 32 12.71 -24.50 11.92
C ASP A 32 12.43 -23.24 11.05
N ALA A 33 13.29 -22.98 10.06
CA ALA A 33 13.11 -21.91 9.07
C ALA A 33 12.89 -20.51 9.67
N VAL A 34 13.74 -20.12 10.62
CA VAL A 34 13.77 -18.76 11.16
C VAL A 34 14.32 -17.79 10.11
N LEU A 35 13.71 -16.59 10.03
CA LEU A 35 14.14 -15.54 9.13
C LEU A 35 15.63 -15.19 9.31
N PRO A 36 16.41 -15.14 8.21
CA PRO A 36 17.85 -14.90 8.28
C PRO A 36 18.16 -13.48 8.77
N ALA A 37 19.34 -13.31 9.38
CA ALA A 37 19.82 -12.00 9.77
C ALA A 37 19.93 -11.04 8.58
N HIS A 38 19.54 -9.78 8.79
CA HIS A 38 19.68 -8.72 7.79
C HIS A 38 20.74 -7.73 8.24
N ARG A 39 21.82 -7.59 7.47
CA ARG A 39 23.03 -6.84 7.85
C ARG A 39 22.78 -5.42 8.39
N GLU A 40 21.88 -4.67 7.76
CA GLU A 40 21.57 -3.27 8.11
C GLU A 40 20.37 -3.14 9.07
N ASP A 41 19.23 -3.75 8.73
CA ASP A 41 18.00 -3.69 9.52
C ASP A 41 18.01 -4.49 10.84
N ASN A 42 18.59 -5.70 10.86
CA ASN A 42 18.70 -6.56 12.05
C ASN A 42 19.80 -7.66 11.91
N PRO A 43 21.08 -7.32 12.13
CA PRO A 43 22.21 -8.23 11.88
C PRO A 43 22.34 -9.38 12.90
N GLY A 44 21.53 -9.40 13.95
CA GLY A 44 21.50 -10.48 14.94
C GLY A 44 20.54 -11.62 14.59
N GLY A 45 19.79 -11.53 13.48
CA GLY A 45 18.70 -12.47 13.20
C GLY A 45 17.36 -11.95 13.68
N TYR A 46 16.30 -12.31 12.98
CA TYR A 46 14.93 -11.88 13.27
C TYR A 46 14.29 -12.74 14.36
N PHE A 47 14.60 -14.03 14.40
CA PHE A 47 14.02 -15.02 15.33
C PHE A 47 12.53 -15.31 15.07
N GLU A 48 11.90 -14.66 14.07
CA GLU A 48 10.60 -15.04 13.54
C GLU A 48 10.68 -16.33 12.68
N PRO A 49 9.83 -17.34 12.93
CA PRO A 49 9.66 -18.48 12.01
C PRO A 49 8.92 -18.04 10.74
N GLU A 50 9.52 -18.25 9.58
CA GLU A 50 8.95 -17.85 8.28
C GLU A 50 7.54 -18.43 8.02
N PRO A 51 7.25 -19.72 8.30
CA PRO A 51 5.91 -20.28 8.11
C PRO A 51 4.85 -19.63 9.00
N VAL A 52 5.23 -19.24 10.22
CA VAL A 52 4.33 -18.58 11.17
C VAL A 52 4.04 -17.14 10.74
N MET A 53 5.07 -16.41 10.29
CA MET A 53 4.90 -15.07 9.75
C MET A 53 3.99 -15.07 8.50
N ALA A 54 4.16 -16.04 7.60
CA ALA A 54 3.32 -16.20 6.43
C ALA A 54 1.85 -16.48 6.82
N LEU A 55 1.63 -17.39 7.77
CA LEU A 55 0.30 -17.70 8.32
C LEU A 55 -0.37 -16.47 8.95
N HIS A 56 0.34 -15.73 9.81
CA HIS A 56 -0.21 -14.52 10.43
C HIS A 56 -0.54 -13.45 9.40
N THR A 57 0.30 -13.30 8.37
CA THR A 57 0.06 -12.34 7.28
C THR A 57 -1.15 -12.74 6.45
N ALA A 58 -1.30 -14.02 6.12
CA ALA A 58 -2.45 -14.54 5.40
C ALA A 58 -3.75 -14.38 6.19
N PHE A 59 -3.74 -14.73 7.49
CA PHE A 59 -4.91 -14.58 8.36
C PHE A 59 -5.34 -13.12 8.50
N LEU A 60 -4.41 -12.20 8.77
CA LEU A 60 -4.72 -10.77 8.85
C LEU A 60 -5.36 -10.27 7.55
N ARG A 61 -4.83 -10.67 6.39
CA ARG A 61 -5.42 -10.32 5.08
C ARG A 61 -6.82 -10.88 4.89
N ALA A 62 -7.06 -12.13 5.31
CA ALA A 62 -8.37 -12.77 5.18
C ALA A 62 -9.47 -12.04 5.96
N ILE A 63 -9.12 -11.40 7.08
CA ILE A 63 -10.04 -10.58 7.87
C ILE A 63 -9.98 -9.08 7.51
N GLY A 64 -9.38 -8.74 6.37
CA GLY A 64 -9.31 -7.36 5.86
C GLY A 64 -8.41 -6.42 6.68
N SER A 65 -7.43 -6.96 7.42
CA SER A 65 -6.50 -6.20 8.25
C SER A 65 -5.04 -6.48 7.88
N TYR A 66 -4.12 -5.73 8.49
CA TYR A 66 -2.68 -5.80 8.24
C TYR A 66 -1.92 -5.55 9.54
N TRP A 67 -0.62 -5.85 9.58
CA TRP A 67 0.15 -5.61 10.80
C TRP A 67 0.30 -4.11 11.11
N GLN A 68 0.30 -3.26 10.07
CA GLN A 68 0.30 -1.80 10.18
C GLN A 68 -1.08 -1.21 10.44
N ASP A 69 -2.11 -2.01 10.68
CA ASP A 69 -3.43 -1.47 10.99
C ASP A 69 -3.49 -1.03 12.47
N PRO A 70 -3.58 0.27 12.80
CA PRO A 70 -3.72 0.72 14.19
C PRO A 70 -5.12 0.45 14.76
N GLY A 71 -6.10 0.14 13.90
CA GLY A 71 -7.45 -0.26 14.26
C GLY A 71 -7.48 -1.56 15.06
N GLY A 72 -8.57 -1.80 15.79
CA GLY A 72 -8.81 -3.11 16.38
C GLY A 72 -9.03 -4.16 15.29
N LEU A 73 -8.73 -5.43 15.59
CA LEU A 73 -9.20 -6.51 14.73
C LEU A 73 -10.74 -6.53 14.71
N PRO A 74 -11.38 -6.96 13.60
CA PRO A 74 -12.82 -7.12 13.54
C PRO A 74 -13.37 -7.90 14.75
N ALA A 75 -14.58 -7.57 15.21
CA ALA A 75 -15.26 -8.41 16.19
C ALA A 75 -15.32 -9.85 15.65
N GLY A 76 -15.24 -10.89 16.49
CA GLY A 76 -15.23 -12.28 15.98
C GLY A 76 -14.08 -12.61 15.00
N ALA A 77 -13.01 -11.82 14.91
CA ALA A 77 -11.88 -12.12 14.02
C ALA A 77 -11.32 -13.54 14.21
N PHE A 78 -11.46 -14.09 15.42
CA PHE A 78 -11.00 -15.43 15.78
C PHE A 78 -12.06 -16.53 15.62
N GLU A 79 -13.16 -16.22 14.92
CA GLU A 79 -14.28 -17.11 14.61
C GLU A 79 -14.33 -17.36 13.08
N GLY A 80 -14.97 -18.45 12.67
CA GLY A 80 -15.17 -18.78 11.25
C GLY A 80 -13.97 -19.48 10.58
N GLU A 81 -14.13 -19.74 9.28
CA GLU A 81 -13.27 -20.64 8.51
C GLU A 81 -11.79 -20.22 8.51
N ALA A 82 -11.49 -18.93 8.30
CA ALA A 82 -10.11 -18.44 8.30
C ALA A 82 -9.42 -18.64 9.66
N ALA A 83 -10.16 -18.49 10.76
CA ALA A 83 -9.64 -18.74 12.10
C ALA A 83 -9.48 -20.23 12.38
N GLU A 84 -10.42 -21.07 11.94
CA GLU A 84 -10.33 -22.54 12.06
C GLU A 84 -9.16 -23.10 11.26
N GLN A 85 -8.99 -22.67 10.01
CA GLN A 85 -7.84 -23.03 9.17
C GLN A 85 -6.53 -22.59 9.83
N ALA A 86 -6.48 -21.36 10.35
CA ALA A 86 -5.31 -20.86 11.05
C ALA A 86 -5.01 -21.69 12.32
N ARG A 87 -6.02 -22.00 13.15
CA ARG A 87 -5.88 -22.85 14.35
C ARG A 87 -5.39 -24.25 13.99
N GLY A 88 -5.93 -24.86 12.94
CA GLY A 88 -5.49 -26.17 12.43
C GLY A 88 -4.02 -26.13 12.01
N ALA A 89 -3.65 -25.15 11.18
CA ALA A 89 -2.27 -24.99 10.72
C ALA A 89 -1.29 -24.67 11.87
N ILE A 90 -1.71 -23.89 12.87
CA ILE A 90 -0.95 -23.64 14.11
C ILE A 90 -0.75 -24.94 14.90
N GLY A 91 -1.83 -25.72 15.08
CA GLY A 91 -1.79 -27.00 15.79
C GLY A 91 -0.86 -28.00 15.12
N ASP A 92 -0.96 -28.15 13.81
CA ASP A 92 -0.07 -29.00 13.01
C ASP A 92 1.39 -28.55 13.09
N TRP A 93 1.63 -27.24 13.02
CA TRP A 93 2.97 -26.68 13.12
C TRP A 93 3.57 -26.93 14.51
N LEU A 94 2.85 -26.61 15.59
CA LEU A 94 3.29 -26.86 16.97
C LEU A 94 3.48 -28.35 17.24
N GLY A 95 2.62 -29.21 16.70
CA GLY A 95 2.75 -30.66 16.79
C GLY A 95 4.07 -31.17 16.20
N ARG A 96 4.45 -30.69 15.01
CA ARG A 96 5.75 -31.02 14.39
C ARG A 96 6.93 -30.50 15.22
N GLN A 97 6.84 -29.30 15.77
CA GLN A 97 7.89 -28.76 16.65
C GLN A 97 8.02 -29.63 17.92
N ALA A 98 6.91 -29.99 18.56
CA ALA A 98 6.87 -30.80 19.79
C ALA A 98 7.40 -32.24 19.62
N GLN A 99 7.47 -32.75 18.39
CA GLN A 99 8.09 -34.05 18.09
C GLN A 99 9.62 -33.99 18.07
N ARG A 100 10.19 -32.82 17.77
CA ARG A 100 11.64 -32.66 17.54
C ARG A 100 12.39 -32.13 18.74
N GLN A 101 11.73 -31.34 19.57
CA GLN A 101 12.36 -30.65 20.70
C GLN A 101 11.46 -30.68 21.93
N LYS A 102 12.09 -30.53 23.09
CA LYS A 102 11.41 -30.48 24.39
C LYS A 102 11.07 -29.06 24.82
N THR A 103 11.80 -28.07 24.33
CA THR A 103 11.55 -26.65 24.60
C THR A 103 11.44 -25.89 23.29
N LEU A 104 10.69 -24.78 23.28
CA LEU A 104 10.54 -23.95 22.09
C LEU A 104 10.49 -22.47 22.46
N LEU A 105 11.23 -21.65 21.71
CA LEU A 105 11.13 -20.20 21.70
C LEU A 105 10.30 -19.75 20.48
N LEU A 106 9.20 -19.05 20.73
CA LEU A 106 8.36 -18.48 19.68
C LEU A 106 8.38 -16.96 19.72
N LYS A 107 8.61 -16.32 18.57
CA LYS A 107 8.61 -14.86 18.43
C LYS A 107 8.00 -14.46 17.09
N ASP A 108 6.99 -13.61 17.12
CA ASP A 108 6.51 -12.80 16.00
C ASP A 108 5.79 -11.57 16.60
N PRO A 109 6.11 -10.33 16.23
CA PRO A 109 5.43 -9.15 16.78
C PRO A 109 3.90 -9.17 16.62
N ARG A 110 3.37 -9.83 15.59
CA ARG A 110 1.92 -9.97 15.34
C ARG A 110 1.24 -10.86 16.38
N LEU A 111 1.98 -11.73 17.08
CA LEU A 111 1.43 -12.50 18.21
C LEU A 111 0.88 -11.61 19.30
N CYS A 112 1.35 -10.37 19.46
CA CYS A 112 0.74 -9.41 20.38
C CYS A 112 -0.78 -9.32 20.18
N ARG A 113 -1.21 -9.41 18.92
CA ARG A 113 -2.60 -9.28 18.47
C ARG A 113 -3.25 -10.65 18.26
N LEU A 114 -2.49 -11.60 17.74
CA LEU A 114 -2.98 -12.90 17.25
C LEU A 114 -2.84 -14.06 18.25
N LEU A 115 -2.29 -13.83 19.44
CA LEU A 115 -2.17 -14.86 20.47
C LEU A 115 -3.50 -15.60 20.80
N PRO A 116 -4.70 -15.00 20.70
CA PRO A 116 -5.95 -15.75 20.86
C PRO A 116 -6.13 -16.94 19.90
N LEU A 117 -5.57 -16.92 18.68
CA LEU A 117 -5.57 -18.07 17.76
C LEU A 117 -4.73 -19.26 18.28
N TRP A 118 -3.80 -18.99 19.18
CA TRP A 118 -2.80 -19.97 19.61
C TRP A 118 -3.21 -20.68 20.88
N ARG A 119 -4.18 -20.18 21.65
CA ARG A 119 -4.49 -20.66 23.00
C ARG A 119 -4.74 -22.17 23.06
N ASP A 120 -5.67 -22.67 22.25
CA ASP A 120 -6.04 -24.10 22.26
C ASP A 120 -4.84 -24.99 21.88
N ALA A 121 -4.07 -24.57 20.88
CA ALA A 121 -2.90 -25.31 20.43
C ALA A 121 -1.76 -25.27 21.46
N LEU A 122 -1.55 -24.15 22.14
CA LEU A 122 -0.57 -24.00 23.21
C LEU A 122 -0.91 -24.93 24.39
N GLU A 123 -2.16 -24.95 24.83
CA GLU A 123 -2.66 -25.83 25.90
C GLU A 123 -2.54 -27.32 25.53
N ALA A 124 -2.82 -27.67 24.27
CA ALA A 124 -2.72 -29.05 23.81
C ALA A 124 -1.27 -29.55 23.62
N THR A 125 -0.34 -28.64 23.29
CA THR A 125 1.01 -29.03 22.83
C THR A 125 2.14 -28.71 23.80
N ALA A 126 1.93 -27.89 24.83
CA ALA A 126 2.96 -27.51 25.81
C ALA A 126 2.49 -27.67 27.26
N ARG A 127 3.34 -28.27 28.12
CA ARG A 127 3.07 -28.41 29.55
C ARG A 127 3.17 -27.10 30.32
N ARG A 128 4.01 -26.18 29.85
CA ARG A 128 4.22 -24.86 30.43
C ARG A 128 4.36 -23.84 29.32
N VAL A 129 3.68 -22.72 29.46
CA VAL A 129 3.80 -21.56 28.56
C VAL A 129 4.16 -20.35 29.40
N ARG A 130 5.26 -19.67 29.05
CA ARG A 130 5.69 -18.42 29.70
C ARG A 130 5.83 -17.32 28.66
N VAL A 131 5.49 -16.10 29.04
CA VAL A 131 5.53 -14.93 28.16
C VAL A 131 6.60 -13.96 28.65
N VAL A 132 7.45 -13.49 27.74
CA VAL A 132 8.38 -12.39 27.98
C VAL A 132 7.94 -11.22 27.11
N ARG A 133 7.35 -10.20 27.73
CA ARG A 133 6.86 -8.99 27.06
C ARG A 133 7.95 -7.93 27.07
N VAL A 134 8.30 -7.43 25.90
CA VAL A 134 9.34 -6.43 25.71
C VAL A 134 8.69 -5.11 25.32
N VAL A 135 8.96 -4.08 26.11
CA VAL A 135 8.47 -2.72 25.89
C VAL A 135 9.66 -1.81 25.65
N ARG A 136 9.51 -0.87 24.72
CA ARG A 136 10.52 0.14 24.38
C ARG A 136 9.83 1.48 24.23
N SER A 137 10.55 2.56 24.51
CA SER A 137 10.00 3.91 24.37
C SER A 137 9.36 4.10 22.98
N PRO A 138 8.19 4.74 22.88
CA PRO A 138 7.53 4.98 21.60
C PRO A 138 8.42 5.78 20.64
N ASP A 139 9.25 6.68 21.18
CA ASP A 139 10.24 7.46 20.42
C ASP A 139 11.29 6.60 19.74
N ASP A 140 11.87 5.65 20.47
CA ASP A 140 12.91 4.81 19.90
C ASP A 140 12.33 3.78 18.92
N VAL A 141 11.09 3.34 19.15
CA VAL A 141 10.35 2.51 18.21
C VAL A 141 10.08 3.29 16.92
N TYR A 142 9.58 4.52 17.02
CA TYR A 142 9.38 5.41 15.88
C TYR A 142 10.69 5.65 15.11
N ARG A 143 11.77 6.06 15.79
CA ARG A 143 13.08 6.29 15.14
C ARG A 143 13.58 5.04 14.42
N SER A 144 13.36 3.87 14.99
CA SER A 144 13.78 2.60 14.39
C SER A 144 12.90 2.16 13.21
N LEU A 145 11.60 2.42 13.26
CA LEU A 145 10.65 2.11 12.18
C LEU A 145 10.76 3.11 11.02
N TRP A 146 11.00 4.38 11.32
CA TRP A 146 11.19 5.45 10.34
C TRP A 146 12.38 5.14 9.42
N ARG A 147 13.52 4.77 10.01
CA ARG A 147 14.72 4.37 9.26
C ARG A 147 14.49 3.12 8.40
N ARG A 148 13.76 2.13 8.92
CA ARG A 148 13.38 0.94 8.16
C ARG A 148 12.46 1.26 6.98
N THR A 149 11.51 2.17 7.18
CA THR A 149 10.56 2.59 6.14
C THR A 149 11.27 3.25 4.97
N ARG A 150 12.28 4.08 5.27
CA ARG A 150 13.08 4.78 4.26
C ARG A 150 14.23 3.94 3.69
N HIS A 151 14.34 2.68 4.10
CA HIS A 151 15.37 1.79 3.58
C HIS A 151 14.97 1.28 2.19
N PRO A 152 15.78 1.52 1.15
CA PRO A 152 15.41 1.34 -0.26
C PRO A 152 15.06 -0.11 -0.67
N VAL A 153 15.44 -1.09 0.15
CA VAL A 153 15.12 -2.53 -0.04
C VAL A 153 14.03 -3.05 0.90
N MET A 154 13.79 -2.38 2.05
CA MET A 154 12.92 -2.88 3.12
C MET A 154 11.58 -2.12 3.22
N GLY A 155 11.40 -1.07 2.42
CA GLY A 155 10.29 -0.10 2.50
C GLY A 155 8.90 -0.60 2.06
N GLY A 156 8.69 -1.89 1.82
CA GLY A 156 7.40 -2.44 1.37
C GLY A 156 6.29 -2.48 2.44
N ALA A 157 6.60 -2.08 3.68
CA ALA A 157 5.71 -2.15 4.82
C ALA A 157 6.16 -1.13 5.89
N GLY A 158 6.07 0.16 5.57
CA GLY A 158 6.53 1.24 6.44
C GLY A 158 5.51 1.69 7.49
N ILE A 159 6.00 2.47 8.47
CA ILE A 159 5.15 3.41 9.19
C ILE A 159 5.01 4.70 8.37
N GLU A 160 3.85 5.33 8.40
CA GLU A 160 3.62 6.52 7.59
C GLU A 160 4.15 7.79 8.27
N ASP A 161 3.96 7.90 9.59
CA ASP A 161 4.42 9.01 10.42
C ASP A 161 4.60 8.58 11.90
N ALA A 162 4.92 9.55 12.76
CA ALA A 162 5.08 9.32 14.19
C ALA A 162 3.79 8.89 14.89
N LEU A 163 2.63 9.45 14.50
CA LEU A 163 1.35 9.11 15.11
C LEU A 163 0.93 7.69 14.75
N HIS A 164 1.10 7.28 13.50
CA HIS A 164 0.89 5.91 13.06
C HIS A 164 1.80 4.96 13.86
N SER A 165 3.08 5.31 14.05
CA SER A 165 3.98 4.52 14.92
C SER A 165 3.50 4.46 16.37
N ASP A 166 3.05 5.57 16.95
CA ASP A 166 2.57 5.65 18.34
C ASP A 166 1.31 4.80 18.54
N LEU A 167 0.36 4.86 17.60
CA LEU A 167 -0.87 4.07 17.63
C LEU A 167 -0.58 2.58 17.49
N LEU A 168 0.31 2.19 16.58
CA LEU A 168 0.74 0.79 16.45
C LEU A 168 1.46 0.32 17.71
N TRP A 169 2.34 1.16 18.27
CA TRP A 169 3.04 0.88 19.50
C TRP A 169 2.06 0.64 20.65
N TRP A 170 1.09 1.53 20.83
CA TRP A 170 0.09 1.38 21.89
C TRP A 170 -0.76 0.12 21.66
N ARG A 171 -1.28 -0.06 20.44
CA ARG A 171 -2.12 -1.20 20.03
C ARG A 171 -1.45 -2.53 20.33
N HIS A 172 -0.22 -2.73 19.86
CA HIS A 172 0.51 -3.99 20.06
C HIS A 172 0.83 -4.23 21.53
N ASN A 173 1.25 -3.21 22.29
CA ASN A 173 1.57 -3.40 23.71
C ASN A 173 0.31 -3.66 24.56
N HIS A 174 -0.78 -2.96 24.26
CA HIS A 174 -2.07 -3.14 24.91
C HIS A 174 -2.65 -4.53 24.64
N GLU A 175 -2.68 -4.95 23.36
CA GLU A 175 -3.18 -6.28 22.99
C GLU A 175 -2.26 -7.40 23.49
N ALA A 176 -0.93 -7.19 23.51
CA ALA A 176 -0.02 -8.15 24.14
C ALA A 176 -0.33 -8.36 25.62
N MET A 177 -0.62 -7.27 26.35
CA MET A 177 -0.96 -7.34 27.77
C MET A 177 -2.32 -8.03 28.01
N LEU A 178 -3.34 -7.69 27.21
CA LEU A 178 -4.66 -8.31 27.30
C LEU A 178 -4.61 -9.80 26.92
N ASN A 179 -3.99 -10.10 25.79
CA ASN A 179 -4.00 -11.45 25.24
C ASN A 179 -3.07 -12.40 26.00
N ALA A 180 -2.04 -11.90 26.68
CA ALA A 180 -1.21 -12.69 27.58
C ALA A 180 -1.81 -12.85 28.99
N ALA A 181 -2.97 -12.23 29.27
CA ALA A 181 -3.63 -12.38 30.57
C ALA A 181 -3.89 -13.87 30.88
N GLY A 182 -3.59 -14.25 32.13
CA GLY A 182 -3.64 -15.62 32.61
C GLY A 182 -2.38 -16.45 32.35
N LEU A 183 -1.43 -15.98 31.54
CA LEU A 183 -0.13 -16.63 31.36
C LEU A 183 0.93 -16.01 32.29
N PRO A 184 1.83 -16.82 32.88
CA PRO A 184 2.99 -16.28 33.60
C PRO A 184 3.78 -15.36 32.66
N THR A 185 3.91 -14.09 33.05
CA THR A 185 4.47 -13.05 32.19
C THR A 185 5.55 -12.24 32.90
N LEU A 186 6.71 -12.08 32.27
CA LEU A 186 7.74 -11.11 32.66
C LEU A 186 7.71 -9.91 31.71
N ALA A 187 7.62 -8.71 32.25
CA ALA A 187 7.78 -7.47 31.49
C ALA A 187 9.24 -7.00 31.56
N LEU A 188 9.85 -6.73 30.41
CA LEU A 188 11.20 -6.18 30.29
C LEU A 188 11.13 -4.82 29.59
N ASP A 189 11.70 -3.81 30.24
CA ASP A 189 11.98 -2.52 29.61
C ASP A 189 13.28 -2.63 28.80
N TYR A 190 13.20 -2.42 27.49
CA TYR A 190 14.34 -2.50 26.59
C TYR A 190 15.42 -1.44 26.86
N ALA A 191 15.08 -0.32 27.51
CA ALA A 191 16.07 0.64 28.01
C ALA A 191 16.92 0.01 29.13
N LEU A 192 16.29 -0.71 30.06
CA LEU A 192 17.00 -1.43 31.12
C LEU A 192 17.82 -2.61 30.58
N VAL A 193 17.36 -3.27 29.52
CA VAL A 193 18.17 -4.32 28.84
C VAL A 193 19.49 -3.75 28.28
N GLN A 194 19.54 -2.46 27.97
CA GLN A 194 20.76 -1.77 27.55
C GLN A 194 21.56 -1.19 28.71
N GLN A 195 20.90 -0.64 29.73
CA GLN A 195 21.53 0.06 30.85
C GLN A 195 22.03 -0.90 31.95
N ASP A 196 21.27 -1.97 32.22
CA ASP A 196 21.57 -3.01 33.21
C ASP A 196 21.35 -4.41 32.60
N PRO A 197 22.20 -4.83 31.64
CA PRO A 197 22.08 -6.12 30.98
C PRO A 197 22.23 -7.29 31.96
N ALA A 198 23.03 -7.14 33.02
CA ALA A 198 23.26 -8.19 34.02
C ALA A 198 22.02 -8.41 34.90
N GLY A 199 21.38 -7.35 35.37
CA GLY A 199 20.14 -7.45 36.14
C GLY A 199 18.98 -7.99 35.32
N GLN A 200 18.84 -7.55 34.06
CA GLN A 200 17.79 -8.10 33.17
C GLN A 200 18.06 -9.57 32.81
N TRP A 201 19.32 -9.97 32.65
CA TRP A 201 19.70 -11.37 32.45
C TRP A 201 19.34 -12.23 33.66
N LEU A 202 19.66 -11.77 34.87
CA LEU A 202 19.30 -12.48 36.11
C LEU A 202 17.78 -12.60 36.28
N ALA A 203 17.03 -11.53 36.02
CA ALA A 203 15.57 -11.54 36.07
C ALA A 203 14.98 -12.57 35.09
N LEU A 204 15.53 -12.63 33.87
CA LEU A 204 15.12 -13.61 32.86
C LEU A 204 15.46 -15.05 33.28
N GLN A 205 16.65 -15.28 33.85
CA GLN A 205 17.06 -16.58 34.39
C GLN A 205 16.13 -17.04 35.52
N GLN A 206 15.83 -16.17 36.47
CA GLN A 206 14.93 -16.47 37.60
C GLN A 206 13.52 -16.76 37.10
N PHE A 207 12.99 -15.95 36.20
CA PHE A 207 11.65 -16.13 35.65
C PHE A 207 11.52 -17.41 34.82
N LEU A 208 12.58 -17.81 34.09
CA LEU A 208 12.61 -19.00 33.24
C LEU A 208 13.15 -20.26 33.95
N ALA A 209 13.48 -20.21 35.24
CA ALA A 209 13.91 -21.38 35.99
C ALA A 209 12.77 -22.43 36.13
N PRO A 210 13.06 -23.74 36.10
CA PRO A 210 14.35 -24.36 35.82
C PRO A 210 14.75 -24.23 34.34
N LEU A 211 16.04 -23.97 34.08
CA LEU A 211 16.54 -23.74 32.72
C LEU A 211 16.82 -25.07 31.99
N PRO A 212 16.66 -25.12 30.65
CA PRO A 212 16.91 -26.32 29.85
C PRO A 212 18.38 -26.81 29.88
N ARG A 213 19.32 -25.89 30.11
CA ARG A 213 20.75 -26.18 30.29
C ARG A 213 21.33 -25.39 31.47
N PRO A 214 22.41 -25.87 32.11
CA PRO A 214 23.19 -25.06 33.05
C PRO A 214 23.78 -23.85 32.32
N VAL A 215 23.73 -22.68 32.95
CA VAL A 215 24.22 -21.41 32.39
C VAL A 215 25.27 -20.85 33.34
N GLY A 216 26.52 -20.73 32.87
CA GLY A 216 27.66 -20.24 33.66
C GLY A 216 27.94 -18.75 33.44
N PRO A 217 28.92 -18.16 34.16
CA PRO A 217 29.31 -16.76 34.00
C PRO A 217 29.77 -16.38 32.58
N ALA A 218 30.31 -17.34 31.82
CA ALA A 218 30.74 -17.17 30.43
C ALA A 218 29.58 -17.16 29.42
N ASP A 219 28.38 -17.59 29.81
CA ASP A 219 27.16 -17.51 28.98
C ASP A 219 26.47 -16.15 29.11
N ALA A 220 26.98 -15.25 29.95
CA ALA A 220 26.47 -13.90 30.08
C ALA A 220 26.53 -13.19 28.71
N PRO A 221 25.45 -12.51 28.27
CA PRO A 221 25.42 -11.88 26.97
C PRO A 221 26.53 -10.82 26.86
N PRO A 222 27.19 -10.69 25.69
CA PRO A 222 28.24 -9.69 25.49
C PRO A 222 27.70 -8.28 25.76
N GLU A 223 28.61 -7.38 26.17
CA GLU A 223 28.32 -5.98 26.51
C GLU A 223 27.34 -5.33 25.53
N PRO A 224 26.45 -4.45 26.04
CA PRO A 224 25.47 -3.77 25.22
C PRO A 224 26.19 -3.01 24.12
N ARG A 225 25.82 -3.28 22.86
CA ARG A 225 26.33 -2.48 21.74
C ARG A 225 25.92 -1.02 21.99
N PRO A 226 26.81 -0.04 21.74
CA PRO A 226 26.44 1.37 21.85
C PRO A 226 25.17 1.63 21.04
N ALA A 227 24.32 2.52 21.56
CA ALA A 227 23.10 2.95 20.86
C ALA A 227 23.50 3.32 19.43
N ARG A 228 23.01 2.55 18.46
CA ARG A 228 23.52 2.56 17.09
C ARG A 228 23.35 3.90 16.34
N HIS A 229 22.77 4.92 16.98
CA HIS A 229 22.20 6.07 16.27
C HIS A 229 22.33 7.36 17.09
N ALA A 230 23.33 8.17 16.74
CA ALA A 230 23.39 9.60 17.05
C ALA A 230 22.26 10.36 16.30
N ALA A 231 21.94 11.56 16.77
CA ALA A 231 20.59 12.12 16.82
C ALA A 231 20.08 12.90 15.59
N ASP A 232 20.79 12.93 14.45
CA ASP A 232 20.66 14.11 13.57
C ASP A 232 19.77 13.96 12.30
N ASP A 233 19.41 12.75 11.85
CA ASP A 233 18.69 12.56 10.56
C ASP A 233 17.21 12.08 10.68
N VAL A 234 16.67 11.92 11.90
CA VAL A 234 15.26 11.50 12.09
C VAL A 234 14.42 12.70 12.52
N PRO A 235 13.34 13.06 11.78
CA PRO A 235 12.46 14.14 12.20
C PRO A 235 11.91 13.88 13.60
N SER A 236 12.01 14.88 14.50
CA SER A 236 11.40 14.75 15.82
C SER A 236 9.91 14.49 15.69
N ALA A 237 9.40 13.52 16.45
CA ALA A 237 7.97 13.29 16.57
C ALA A 237 7.35 14.51 17.27
N ARG A 238 6.89 15.50 16.48
CA ARG A 238 6.18 16.67 17.00
C ARG A 238 4.81 16.21 17.51
N ARG A 239 4.76 15.91 18.80
CA ARG A 239 3.55 15.53 19.54
C ARG A 239 3.11 16.70 20.41
N ASP A 240 1.81 16.86 20.60
CA ASP A 240 1.28 17.75 21.62
C ASP A 240 1.57 17.20 23.03
N ILE A 241 1.54 18.10 24.02
CA ILE A 241 1.89 17.78 25.41
C ILE A 241 0.96 16.70 25.99
N GLY A 242 -0.33 16.73 25.63
CA GLY A 242 -1.32 15.77 26.08
C GLY A 242 -1.03 14.36 25.57
N TRP A 243 -0.75 14.22 24.28
CA TRP A 243 -0.37 12.93 23.69
C TRP A 243 0.95 12.39 24.22
N GLN A 244 1.95 13.25 24.45
CA GLN A 244 3.21 12.84 25.10
C GLN A 244 2.98 12.31 26.51
N ALA A 245 2.17 13.01 27.31
CA ALA A 245 1.83 12.57 28.66
C ALA A 245 1.08 11.23 28.65
N PHE A 246 0.15 11.03 27.72
CA PHE A 246 -0.54 9.75 27.52
C PHE A 246 0.44 8.62 27.19
N LEU A 247 1.30 8.80 26.19
CA LEU A 247 2.27 7.78 25.79
C LEU A 247 3.26 7.46 26.91
N GLN A 248 3.67 8.46 27.70
CA GLN A 248 4.53 8.24 28.85
C GLN A 248 3.83 7.44 29.95
N ALA A 249 2.56 7.75 30.25
CA ALA A 249 1.78 7.01 31.22
C ALA A 249 1.56 5.55 30.78
N GLU A 250 1.22 5.33 29.52
CA GLU A 250 1.05 4.00 28.95
C GLU A 250 2.39 3.24 28.87
N TYR A 251 3.50 3.94 28.60
CA TYR A 251 4.83 3.33 28.62
C TYR A 251 5.17 2.81 30.01
N THR A 252 4.96 3.62 31.05
CA THR A 252 5.15 3.20 32.44
C THR A 252 4.23 2.03 32.80
N ARG A 253 2.96 2.09 32.40
CA ARG A 253 1.99 1.00 32.61
C ARG A 253 2.44 -0.30 31.92
N PHE A 254 2.90 -0.21 30.68
CA PHE A 254 3.39 -1.36 29.95
C PHE A 254 4.74 -1.85 30.49
N ALA A 255 5.60 -1.01 31.06
CA ALA A 255 6.85 -1.49 31.63
C ALA A 255 6.66 -2.18 33.00
N ALA A 256 5.54 -1.92 33.68
CA ALA A 256 5.28 -2.47 35.01
C ALA A 256 5.06 -4.00 35.02
N PRO A 257 5.48 -4.71 36.09
CA PRO A 257 5.21 -6.12 36.27
C PRO A 257 3.71 -6.39 36.49
N PRO A 258 3.19 -7.56 36.07
CA PRO A 258 1.75 -7.84 36.04
C PRO A 258 1.01 -7.82 37.39
N ASN A 259 1.72 -7.82 38.54
CA ASN A 259 1.11 -7.85 39.88
C ASN A 259 0.66 -6.47 40.43
N THR A 260 0.74 -5.38 39.65
CA THR A 260 0.27 -4.04 40.07
C THR A 260 -1.03 -3.59 39.40
N MET A 261 -1.78 -4.49 38.75
CA MET A 261 -3.06 -4.14 38.12
C MET A 261 -4.22 -4.20 39.15
N PRO A 262 -5.11 -3.19 39.22
CA PRO A 262 -6.38 -3.32 39.92
C PRO A 262 -7.24 -4.37 39.20
N ASP A 263 -7.86 -5.22 40.02
CA ASP A 263 -8.57 -6.46 39.71
C ASP A 263 -9.44 -6.38 38.45
N ALA A 264 -9.09 -7.18 37.44
CA ALA A 264 -9.93 -7.47 36.29
C ALA A 264 -10.93 -8.56 36.67
N ARG A 265 -12.10 -8.19 37.21
CA ARG A 265 -13.25 -9.10 37.33
C ARG A 265 -14.36 -8.70 36.36
N LEU A 266 -14.50 -9.56 35.35
CA LEU A 266 -15.72 -10.15 34.80
C LEU A 266 -17.10 -9.54 35.15
N ALA A 267 -17.91 -9.46 34.08
CA ALA A 267 -19.32 -9.82 33.96
C ALA A 267 -20.39 -8.70 34.00
N SER A 268 -21.13 -8.64 32.87
CA SER A 268 -22.58 -8.43 32.66
C SER A 268 -23.32 -7.27 33.37
N PRO A 269 -24.40 -6.73 32.76
CA PRO A 269 -25.05 -5.51 33.20
C PRO A 269 -26.00 -5.81 34.36
N ASP A 270 -25.80 -5.17 35.51
CA ASP A 270 -26.90 -4.76 36.37
C ASP A 270 -26.54 -3.50 37.14
N ALA A 271 -27.45 -2.52 37.06
CA ALA A 271 -27.33 -1.21 37.65
C ALA A 271 -27.71 -1.24 39.14
N ALA A 272 -26.76 -0.91 40.03
CA ALA A 272 -27.03 -0.17 41.28
C ALA A 272 -25.73 0.19 42.03
N ALA A 273 -25.55 1.50 42.21
CA ALA A 273 -24.80 2.23 43.24
C ALA A 273 -23.67 1.53 44.03
N LEU A 274 -22.45 2.05 43.89
CA LEU A 274 -21.43 2.04 44.94
C LEU A 274 -20.64 3.35 44.90
N GLU A 275 -20.99 4.24 45.84
CA GLU A 275 -20.23 5.44 46.19
C GLU A 275 -18.91 5.07 46.87
N VAL A 276 -17.81 5.71 46.46
CA VAL A 276 -16.54 5.66 47.20
C VAL A 276 -16.23 7.07 47.71
N ARG A 277 -16.23 7.22 49.03
CA ARG A 277 -15.93 8.46 49.76
C ARG A 277 -14.43 8.78 49.71
N VAL A 278 -14.12 10.05 49.43
CA VAL A 278 -12.78 10.65 49.49
C VAL A 278 -12.58 11.27 50.89
N PRO A 279 -11.41 11.11 51.56
CA PRO A 279 -11.19 11.65 52.91
C PRO A 279 -11.04 13.18 52.91
N PRO A 280 -11.37 13.89 54.03
CA PRO A 280 -11.45 15.34 54.06
C PRO A 280 -10.11 15.99 54.47
N GLY A 281 -9.62 16.96 53.67
CA GLY A 281 -8.54 17.89 54.05
C GLY A 281 -7.53 18.18 52.93
N PRO A 282 -7.01 19.41 52.78
CA PRO A 282 -7.03 20.12 51.49
C PRO A 282 -5.75 19.95 50.68
N TRP A 283 -5.91 19.52 49.43
CA TRP A 283 -4.99 19.82 48.35
C TRP A 283 -5.64 20.89 47.44
N PRO A 284 -4.85 21.84 46.91
CA PRO A 284 -5.37 22.94 46.10
C PRO A 284 -6.08 22.40 44.85
N PRO A 285 -7.12 23.08 44.35
CA PRO A 285 -7.95 22.54 43.29
C PRO A 285 -7.13 22.37 42.00
N PRO A 286 -7.00 21.16 41.46
CA PRO A 286 -6.65 21.00 40.06
C PRO A 286 -7.89 21.40 39.25
N VAL A 287 -7.69 22.31 38.30
CA VAL A 287 -8.71 22.86 37.41
C VAL A 287 -9.60 21.74 36.83
N ALA A 288 -10.88 21.77 37.16
CA ALA A 288 -11.77 20.61 37.11
C ALA A 288 -12.37 20.25 35.74
N ASP A 289 -12.03 20.93 34.65
CA ASP A 289 -12.81 20.81 33.40
C ASP A 289 -12.15 19.98 32.27
N GLN A 290 -10.85 19.69 32.34
CA GLN A 290 -10.16 18.95 31.28
C GLN A 290 -10.31 17.43 31.42
N SER A 291 -10.36 16.90 32.64
CA SER A 291 -10.41 15.45 32.89
C SER A 291 -11.77 14.81 32.61
N ARG A 292 -12.84 15.60 32.44
CA ARG A 292 -14.19 15.11 32.11
C ARG A 292 -14.37 14.98 30.60
N CYS A 293 -13.89 15.96 29.84
CA CYS A 293 -13.86 15.94 28.37
C CYS A 293 -12.90 14.88 27.84
N ILE A 294 -11.71 14.71 28.44
CA ILE A 294 -10.76 13.65 28.05
C ILE A 294 -11.31 12.27 28.38
N ARG A 295 -11.96 12.09 29.54
CA ARG A 295 -12.64 10.82 29.84
C ARG A 295 -13.81 10.56 28.90
N ALA A 296 -14.65 11.55 28.59
CA ALA A 296 -15.76 11.38 27.63
C ALA A 296 -15.26 11.13 26.19
N ALA A 297 -14.14 11.73 25.78
CA ALA A 297 -13.51 11.49 24.48
C ALA A 297 -12.84 10.12 24.42
N CYS A 298 -12.18 9.66 25.48
CA CYS A 298 -11.63 8.31 25.58
C CYS A 298 -12.74 7.27 25.69
N GLU A 299 -13.82 7.52 26.43
CA GLU A 299 -15.00 6.66 26.52
C GLU A 299 -15.77 6.63 25.19
N GLY A 300 -15.80 7.76 24.48
CA GLY A 300 -16.39 7.92 23.15
C GLY A 300 -15.58 7.22 22.06
N LEU A 301 -14.26 7.40 22.01
CA LEU A 301 -13.34 6.62 21.18
C LEU A 301 -13.42 5.14 21.53
N ARG A 302 -13.54 4.79 22.81
CA ARG A 302 -13.66 3.40 23.24
C ARG A 302 -15.04 2.79 22.92
N LYS A 303 -16.12 3.55 22.97
CA LYS A 303 -17.47 3.12 22.54
C LYS A 303 -17.67 3.15 21.02
N THR A 304 -16.90 3.94 20.27
CA THR A 304 -17.10 4.13 18.82
C THR A 304 -16.10 3.36 17.98
N LEU A 305 -14.87 3.12 18.48
CA LEU A 305 -13.93 2.15 17.89
C LEU A 305 -14.17 0.71 18.38
N PHE A 306 -14.86 0.52 19.52
CA PHE A 306 -15.10 -0.80 20.13
C PHE A 306 -16.55 -1.06 20.55
N GLY A 307 -17.50 -0.20 20.19
CA GLY A 307 -18.91 -0.58 20.12
C GLY A 307 -19.08 -1.39 18.85
N ALA A 308 -19.61 -2.61 18.96
CA ALA A 308 -19.69 -3.61 17.90
C ALA A 308 -19.89 -2.96 16.51
N HIS A 309 -18.79 -2.81 15.76
CA HIS A 309 -18.89 -2.51 14.34
C HIS A 309 -19.70 -3.65 13.73
N PRO A 310 -20.77 -3.37 12.97
CA PRO A 310 -21.36 -4.39 12.14
C PRO A 310 -20.25 -4.90 11.22
N GLN A 311 -19.93 -6.16 11.42
CA GLN A 311 -19.05 -6.99 10.61
C GLN A 311 -19.23 -6.65 9.12
N PRO A 312 -18.17 -6.58 8.31
CA PRO A 312 -18.31 -7.01 6.93
C PRO A 312 -18.86 -8.43 7.01
N ILE A 313 -20.10 -8.67 6.58
CA ILE A 313 -20.66 -10.01 6.57
C ILE A 313 -19.73 -10.83 5.66
N PRO A 314 -19.03 -11.86 6.20
CA PRO A 314 -18.23 -12.73 5.36
C PRO A 314 -19.14 -13.28 4.28
N TRP A 315 -18.69 -13.21 3.03
CA TRP A 315 -19.33 -13.92 1.95
C TRP A 315 -19.47 -15.40 2.38
N PRO A 316 -20.69 -15.98 2.40
CA PRO A 316 -20.85 -17.32 2.94
C PRO A 316 -20.00 -18.30 2.13
N ALA A 317 -19.23 -19.14 2.82
CA ALA A 317 -18.47 -20.21 2.19
C ALA A 317 -19.40 -21.10 1.36
N THR A 318 -18.88 -21.59 0.24
CA THR A 318 -19.55 -22.55 -0.65
C THR A 318 -20.02 -23.76 0.14
N GLY A 319 -21.32 -23.88 0.43
CA GLY A 319 -21.85 -25.04 1.18
C GLY A 319 -23.21 -24.90 1.87
N GLY A 320 -23.89 -23.75 1.84
CA GLY A 320 -25.25 -23.57 2.38
C GLY A 320 -26.27 -23.20 1.31
N GLU A 321 -27.56 -23.40 1.59
CA GLU A 321 -28.69 -23.12 0.69
C GLU A 321 -28.56 -21.79 -0.07
N ALA A 322 -29.04 -21.75 -1.33
CA ALA A 322 -28.97 -20.60 -2.22
C ALA A 322 -29.66 -19.37 -1.61
N HIS A 323 -28.90 -18.53 -0.88
CA HIS A 323 -29.40 -17.28 -0.34
C HIS A 323 -29.00 -16.11 -1.24
N THR A 324 -29.99 -15.38 -1.74
CA THR A 324 -29.85 -14.17 -2.55
C THR A 324 -29.03 -13.11 -1.81
N LEU A 325 -27.95 -12.62 -2.42
CA LEU A 325 -27.18 -11.48 -1.92
C LEU A 325 -27.83 -10.18 -2.38
N GLY A 326 -27.76 -9.13 -1.57
CA GLY A 326 -28.25 -7.80 -1.96
C GLY A 326 -27.30 -7.16 -2.96
N TYR A 327 -26.09 -6.83 -2.51
CA TYR A 327 -25.14 -5.99 -3.24
C TYR A 327 -23.73 -6.59 -3.30
N LEU A 328 -23.12 -6.57 -4.47
CA LEU A 328 -21.70 -6.89 -4.65
C LEU A 328 -21.00 -5.74 -5.36
N PHE A 329 -20.03 -5.11 -4.70
CA PHE A 329 -19.15 -4.11 -5.31
C PHE A 329 -17.88 -4.79 -5.83
N VAL A 330 -17.46 -4.45 -7.05
CA VAL A 330 -16.21 -4.93 -7.64
C VAL A 330 -15.24 -3.77 -7.73
N SER A 331 -14.11 -3.87 -7.04
CA SER A 331 -13.14 -2.77 -6.92
C SER A 331 -11.72 -3.25 -7.23
N PRO A 332 -11.09 -2.78 -8.33
CA PRO A 332 -9.75 -3.23 -8.72
C PRO A 332 -8.62 -2.65 -7.85
N ASN A 333 -8.88 -1.58 -7.08
CA ASN A 333 -7.85 -0.89 -6.30
C ASN A 333 -8.33 -0.54 -4.87
N PRO A 334 -8.30 -1.50 -3.93
CA PRO A 334 -8.81 -1.31 -2.57
C PRO A 334 -7.96 -0.35 -1.71
N SER A 335 -6.72 -0.06 -2.10
CA SER A 335 -5.85 0.89 -1.38
C SER A 335 -6.09 2.35 -1.78
N SER A 336 -6.95 2.61 -2.77
CA SER A 336 -7.26 3.97 -3.22
C SER A 336 -8.19 4.72 -2.25
N ARG A 337 -8.06 6.05 -2.16
CA ARG A 337 -8.99 6.88 -1.37
C ARG A 337 -10.43 6.80 -1.89
N SER A 338 -10.58 6.64 -3.21
CA SER A 338 -11.87 6.44 -3.87
C SER A 338 -12.58 5.20 -3.32
N HIS A 339 -11.85 4.09 -3.12
CA HIS A 339 -12.42 2.86 -2.57
C HIS A 339 -13.07 3.08 -1.19
N ILE A 340 -12.44 3.87 -0.32
CA ILE A 340 -12.99 4.16 1.02
C ILE A 340 -14.39 4.81 0.90
N TYR A 341 -14.50 5.86 0.11
CA TYR A 341 -15.73 6.66 0.01
C TYR A 341 -16.82 6.06 -0.89
N ARG A 342 -16.42 5.32 -1.93
CA ARG A 342 -17.32 4.79 -2.96
C ARG A 342 -17.70 3.33 -2.78
N VAL A 343 -16.88 2.58 -2.03
CA VAL A 343 -17.06 1.12 -1.89
C VAL A 343 -17.21 0.75 -0.42
N ARG A 344 -16.19 0.99 0.42
CA ARG A 344 -16.22 0.57 1.83
C ARG A 344 -17.34 1.27 2.61
N ASN A 345 -17.39 2.60 2.60
CA ASN A 345 -18.41 3.35 3.35
C ASN A 345 -19.84 2.96 2.94
N PRO A 346 -20.18 2.83 1.65
CA PRO A 346 -21.48 2.31 1.22
C PRO A 346 -21.75 0.86 1.64
N VAL A 347 -20.78 -0.05 1.51
CA VAL A 347 -20.93 -1.46 1.93
C VAL A 347 -21.21 -1.55 3.42
N ASP A 348 -20.44 -0.85 4.25
CA ASP A 348 -20.63 -0.85 5.71
C ASP A 348 -22.00 -0.26 6.09
N ALA A 349 -22.44 0.79 5.38
CA ALA A 349 -23.76 1.39 5.56
C ALA A 349 -24.91 0.47 5.11
N LEU A 350 -24.77 -0.27 4.00
CA LEU A 350 -25.75 -1.25 3.54
C LEU A 350 -25.91 -2.36 4.58
N ASN A 351 -24.79 -2.87 5.11
CA ASN A 351 -24.79 -3.88 6.16
C ASN A 351 -25.44 -3.37 7.45
N ARG A 352 -25.24 -2.09 7.83
CA ARG A 352 -25.97 -1.45 8.96
C ARG A 352 -27.48 -1.39 8.75
N LEU A 353 -27.94 -1.24 7.50
CA LEU A 353 -29.36 -1.27 7.14
C LEU A 353 -29.94 -2.69 7.11
N GLY A 354 -29.16 -3.72 7.44
CA GLY A 354 -29.57 -5.12 7.39
C GLY A 354 -29.54 -5.72 5.97
N LEU A 355 -29.00 -4.99 4.98
CA LEU A 355 -28.83 -5.46 3.62
C LEU A 355 -27.51 -6.20 3.50
N ARG A 356 -27.49 -7.35 2.82
CA ARG A 356 -26.24 -8.10 2.60
C ARG A 356 -25.43 -7.43 1.50
N ALA A 357 -24.35 -6.77 1.87
CA ALA A 357 -23.41 -6.13 0.95
C ALA A 357 -21.97 -6.58 1.19
N ALA A 358 -21.24 -6.80 0.10
CA ALA A 358 -19.82 -7.13 0.11
C ALA A 358 -19.08 -6.39 -1.01
N TRP A 359 -17.76 -6.37 -0.93
CA TRP A 359 -16.92 -5.97 -2.05
C TRP A 359 -15.81 -6.99 -2.27
N LEU A 360 -15.42 -7.19 -3.55
CA LEU A 360 -14.35 -8.10 -3.95
C LEU A 360 -13.50 -7.48 -5.08
N PRO A 361 -12.22 -7.83 -5.20
CA PRO A 361 -11.45 -7.61 -6.42
C PRO A 361 -12.07 -8.34 -7.64
N PRO A 362 -11.82 -7.90 -8.89
CA PRO A 362 -12.46 -8.46 -10.08
C PRO A 362 -12.38 -9.98 -10.23
N THR A 363 -11.20 -10.56 -9.99
CA THR A 363 -10.98 -12.00 -10.13
C THR A 363 -11.71 -12.80 -9.05
N GLU A 364 -11.73 -12.31 -7.81
CA GLU A 364 -12.44 -12.95 -6.71
C GLU A 364 -13.97 -12.84 -6.89
N ALA A 365 -14.44 -11.68 -7.37
CA ALA A 365 -15.85 -11.50 -7.73
C ALA A 365 -16.29 -12.49 -8.82
N LEU A 366 -15.44 -12.74 -9.82
CA LEU A 366 -15.73 -13.67 -10.90
C LEU A 366 -15.83 -15.10 -10.38
N GLN A 367 -14.85 -15.53 -9.58
CA GLN A 367 -14.86 -16.83 -8.91
C GLN A 367 -16.11 -17.01 -8.02
N ALA A 368 -16.50 -15.96 -7.31
CA ALA A 368 -17.69 -15.99 -6.46
C ALA A 368 -18.97 -16.15 -7.30
N LEU A 369 -19.12 -15.42 -8.42
CA LEU A 369 -20.27 -15.59 -9.30
C LEU A 369 -20.30 -16.96 -9.99
N ASP A 370 -19.15 -17.47 -10.44
CA ASP A 370 -19.02 -18.82 -11.01
C ASP A 370 -19.34 -19.91 -9.98
N GLY A 371 -18.92 -19.71 -8.72
CA GLY A 371 -19.17 -20.59 -7.58
C GLY A 371 -20.64 -20.66 -7.12
N GLY A 372 -21.57 -20.06 -7.86
CA GLY A 372 -23.01 -20.20 -7.61
C GLY A 372 -23.64 -19.05 -6.84
N HIS A 373 -22.88 -18.01 -6.48
CA HIS A 373 -23.43 -16.88 -5.75
C HIS A 373 -24.17 -15.89 -6.66
N ARG A 374 -25.23 -15.29 -6.13
CA ARG A 374 -26.20 -14.51 -6.92
C ARG A 374 -26.53 -13.19 -6.22
N PRO A 375 -25.85 -12.08 -6.56
CA PRO A 375 -26.23 -10.75 -6.07
C PRO A 375 -27.45 -10.21 -6.82
N SER A 376 -28.28 -9.42 -6.16
CA SER A 376 -29.37 -8.67 -6.81
C SER A 376 -28.87 -7.41 -7.50
N THR A 377 -27.72 -6.89 -7.09
CA THR A 377 -27.04 -5.75 -7.71
C THR A 377 -25.53 -5.96 -7.72
N LEU A 378 -24.91 -5.83 -8.90
CA LEU A 378 -23.46 -5.82 -9.10
C LEU A 378 -23.02 -4.38 -9.42
N ILE A 379 -22.05 -3.83 -8.70
CA ILE A 379 -21.55 -2.46 -8.92
C ILE A 379 -20.07 -2.51 -9.27
N LEU A 380 -19.71 -2.06 -10.47
CA LEU A 380 -18.34 -2.03 -10.95
C LEU A 380 -17.71 -0.66 -10.62
N HIS A 381 -16.82 -0.58 -9.63
CA HIS A 381 -16.16 0.66 -9.24
C HIS A 381 -14.87 0.89 -10.05
N ARG A 382 -14.83 1.94 -10.88
CA ARG A 382 -13.68 2.30 -11.74
C ARG A 382 -13.09 1.12 -12.55
N LEU A 383 -13.90 0.10 -12.86
CA LEU A 383 -13.44 -1.05 -13.63
C LEU A 383 -13.53 -0.75 -15.13
N PRO A 384 -12.41 -0.73 -15.89
CA PRO A 384 -12.46 -0.58 -17.34
C PRO A 384 -13.05 -1.82 -18.02
N TRP A 385 -13.66 -1.64 -19.20
CA TRP A 385 -14.26 -2.74 -19.94
C TRP A 385 -13.15 -3.68 -20.41
N SER A 386 -13.32 -4.96 -20.09
CA SER A 386 -12.37 -6.05 -20.33
C SER A 386 -13.14 -7.37 -20.36
N ASP A 387 -12.49 -8.46 -20.76
CA ASP A 387 -13.09 -9.79 -20.77
C ASP A 387 -13.61 -10.19 -19.37
N THR A 388 -12.86 -9.83 -18.31
CA THR A 388 -13.29 -10.02 -16.92
C THR A 388 -14.57 -9.23 -16.61
N ALA A 389 -14.64 -7.95 -17.01
CA ALA A 389 -15.84 -7.13 -16.79
C ALA A 389 -17.06 -7.68 -17.55
N GLU A 390 -16.85 -8.16 -18.79
CA GLU A 390 -17.89 -8.77 -19.60
C GLU A 390 -18.42 -10.06 -18.98
N GLN A 391 -17.53 -10.93 -18.49
CA GLN A 391 -17.93 -12.18 -17.82
C GLN A 391 -18.67 -11.93 -16.51
N LEU A 392 -18.17 -11.02 -15.66
CA LEU A 392 -18.86 -10.59 -14.45
C LEU A 392 -20.29 -10.12 -14.77
N CYS A 393 -20.43 -9.28 -15.79
CA CYS A 393 -21.73 -8.79 -16.23
C CYS A 393 -22.64 -9.90 -16.75
N ALA A 394 -22.11 -10.83 -17.56
CA ALA A 394 -22.88 -11.92 -18.11
C ALA A 394 -23.41 -12.87 -17.02
N LEU A 395 -22.55 -13.25 -16.07
CA LEU A 395 -22.93 -14.12 -14.94
C LEU A 395 -23.95 -13.44 -14.03
N ALA A 396 -23.72 -12.17 -13.67
CA ALA A 396 -24.65 -11.41 -12.84
C ALA A 396 -26.01 -11.21 -13.52
N ARG A 397 -26.04 -10.93 -14.84
CA ARG A 397 -27.30 -10.87 -15.61
C ARG A 397 -28.02 -12.20 -15.66
N SER A 398 -27.30 -13.30 -15.83
CA SER A 398 -27.91 -14.64 -15.79
C SER A 398 -28.58 -14.96 -14.45
N ALA A 399 -28.11 -14.30 -13.38
CA ALA A 399 -28.65 -14.35 -12.03
C ALA A 399 -29.82 -13.38 -11.76
N GLY A 400 -30.19 -12.54 -12.74
CA GLY A 400 -31.21 -11.49 -12.58
C GLY A 400 -30.71 -10.23 -11.87
N ALA A 401 -29.40 -10.05 -11.72
CA ALA A 401 -28.82 -8.87 -11.09
C ALA A 401 -28.95 -7.61 -11.97
N GLN A 402 -29.20 -6.47 -11.35
CA GLN A 402 -28.95 -5.16 -11.97
C GLN A 402 -27.45 -4.84 -11.93
N ILE A 403 -26.92 -4.25 -12.99
CA ILE A 403 -25.50 -3.91 -13.10
C ILE A 403 -25.32 -2.41 -13.10
N GLY A 404 -24.52 -1.92 -12.16
CA GLY A 404 -24.12 -0.52 -12.03
C GLY A 404 -22.65 -0.30 -12.37
N PHE A 405 -22.31 0.89 -12.86
CA PHE A 405 -20.94 1.39 -12.96
C PHE A 405 -20.76 2.60 -12.03
N ASP A 406 -19.81 2.53 -11.11
CA ASP A 406 -19.51 3.59 -10.15
C ASP A 406 -18.20 4.31 -10.51
N ILE A 407 -18.27 5.64 -10.61
CA ILE A 407 -17.12 6.49 -10.94
C ILE A 407 -17.23 7.88 -10.30
N ASP A 408 -16.12 8.38 -9.78
CA ASP A 408 -16.04 9.59 -8.95
C ASP A 408 -15.20 10.73 -9.53
N ASP A 409 -14.54 10.50 -10.67
CA ASP A 409 -13.80 11.51 -11.45
C ASP A 409 -14.23 11.50 -12.93
N LEU A 410 -14.07 12.64 -13.60
CA LEU A 410 -14.42 12.80 -15.02
C LEU A 410 -13.30 12.24 -15.92
N VAL A 411 -13.04 10.94 -15.78
CA VAL A 411 -12.02 10.15 -16.51
C VAL A 411 -12.63 9.07 -17.39
N PHE A 412 -13.89 9.22 -17.78
CA PHE A 412 -14.60 8.31 -18.67
C PHE A 412 -15.21 9.02 -19.90
N ASP A 413 -15.02 10.34 -20.02
CA ASP A 413 -15.52 11.12 -21.15
C ASP A 413 -14.36 11.47 -22.09
N GLY A 414 -14.33 10.84 -23.27
CA GLY A 414 -13.29 11.07 -24.27
C GLY A 414 -13.20 12.52 -24.78
N GLU A 415 -14.30 13.28 -24.77
CA GLU A 415 -14.29 14.70 -25.20
C GLU A 415 -13.56 15.59 -24.19
N VAL A 416 -13.66 15.26 -22.89
CA VAL A 416 -12.97 15.97 -21.81
C VAL A 416 -11.47 15.74 -21.90
N LEU A 417 -11.06 14.49 -22.16
CA LEU A 417 -9.67 14.14 -22.41
C LEU A 417 -9.13 14.84 -23.67
N ALA A 418 -9.84 14.75 -24.79
CA ALA A 418 -9.40 15.29 -26.09
C ALA A 418 -9.24 16.81 -26.10
N ALA A 419 -10.02 17.52 -25.28
CA ALA A 419 -9.95 18.97 -25.16
C ALA A 419 -8.85 19.47 -24.20
N GLY A 420 -8.15 18.56 -23.51
CA GLY A 420 -7.09 18.93 -22.58
C GLY A 420 -7.60 19.49 -21.25
N ASP A 421 -8.82 19.15 -20.81
CA ASP A 421 -9.37 19.63 -19.54
C ASP A 421 -8.75 18.93 -18.31
N ILE A 422 -7.91 17.91 -18.52
CA ILE A 422 -7.26 17.11 -17.49
C ILE A 422 -5.77 17.46 -17.42
N SER A 423 -5.45 18.49 -16.63
CA SER A 423 -4.11 19.13 -16.59
C SER A 423 -2.96 18.16 -16.31
N PHE A 424 -3.15 17.16 -15.45
CA PHE A 424 -2.08 16.18 -15.18
C PHE A 424 -1.82 15.23 -16.36
N VAL A 425 -2.81 14.99 -17.23
CA VAL A 425 -2.61 14.20 -18.46
C VAL A 425 -1.83 15.02 -19.49
N ASN A 426 -2.12 16.32 -19.57
CA ASN A 426 -1.38 17.24 -20.46
C ASN A 426 0.10 17.38 -20.07
N ALA A 427 0.43 17.13 -18.81
CA ALA A 427 1.80 17.18 -18.29
C ALA A 427 2.58 15.86 -18.49
N LEU A 428 1.97 14.81 -19.06
CA LEU A 428 2.62 13.52 -19.28
C LEU A 428 3.53 13.54 -20.50
N GLU A 429 4.49 12.62 -20.51
CA GLU A 429 5.31 12.35 -21.69
C GLU A 429 4.43 11.85 -22.85
N PRO A 430 4.69 12.23 -24.12
CA PRO A 430 3.87 11.83 -25.26
C PRO A 430 3.66 10.31 -25.41
N SER A 431 4.57 9.49 -24.88
CA SER A 431 4.47 8.02 -24.86
C SER A 431 3.40 7.48 -23.92
N GLN A 432 2.93 8.27 -22.95
CA GLN A 432 1.92 7.87 -21.96
C GLN A 432 0.49 8.26 -22.37
N LEU A 433 0.34 9.16 -23.35
CA LEU A 433 -0.97 9.61 -23.82
C LEU A 433 -1.83 8.49 -24.44
N PRO A 434 -1.29 7.55 -25.26
CA PRO A 434 -2.07 6.45 -25.81
C PRO A 434 -2.68 5.52 -24.74
N PHE A 435 -1.98 5.33 -23.62
CA PHE A 435 -2.50 4.56 -22.48
C PHE A 435 -3.75 5.23 -21.88
N TRP A 436 -3.70 6.54 -21.64
CA TRP A 436 -4.85 7.28 -21.10
C TRP A 436 -6.03 7.30 -22.06
N GLN A 437 -5.78 7.47 -23.36
CA GLN A 437 -6.83 7.37 -24.38
C GLN A 437 -7.52 5.99 -24.35
N THR A 438 -6.73 4.92 -24.25
CA THR A 438 -7.25 3.54 -24.16
C THR A 438 -8.05 3.31 -22.88
N LEU A 439 -7.53 3.79 -21.73
CA LEU A 439 -8.20 3.66 -20.44
C LEU A 439 -9.55 4.40 -20.40
N VAL A 440 -9.58 5.66 -20.84
CA VAL A 440 -10.80 6.48 -20.87
C VAL A 440 -11.84 5.83 -21.78
N ALA A 441 -11.43 5.32 -22.96
CA ALA A 441 -12.32 4.61 -23.87
C ALA A 441 -12.91 3.33 -23.24
N ALA A 442 -12.10 2.57 -22.50
CA ALA A 442 -12.57 1.36 -21.82
C ALA A 442 -13.52 1.66 -20.65
N LEU A 443 -13.31 2.76 -19.93
CA LEU A 443 -14.24 3.23 -18.88
C LEU A 443 -15.55 3.72 -19.47
N GLU A 444 -15.49 4.46 -20.58
CA GLU A 444 -16.67 4.88 -21.35
C GLU A 444 -17.48 3.67 -21.85
N GLU A 445 -16.80 2.65 -22.35
CA GLU A 445 -17.45 1.42 -22.81
C GLU A 445 -18.15 0.70 -21.66
N THR A 446 -17.55 0.67 -20.46
CA THR A 446 -18.23 0.13 -19.26
C THR A 446 -19.51 0.89 -18.97
N ALA A 447 -19.46 2.22 -18.98
CA ALA A 447 -20.62 3.08 -18.77
C ALA A 447 -21.76 2.80 -19.78
N ARG A 448 -21.44 2.46 -21.03
CA ARG A 448 -22.43 2.11 -22.08
C ARG A 448 -23.05 0.72 -21.93
N ARG A 449 -22.37 -0.19 -21.21
CA ARG A 449 -22.75 -1.61 -21.11
C ARG A 449 -23.55 -1.97 -19.86
N VAL A 450 -23.60 -1.08 -18.86
CA VAL A 450 -24.30 -1.29 -17.58
C VAL A 450 -25.74 -0.72 -17.60
N ASP A 451 -26.54 -1.11 -16.61
CA ASP A 451 -27.95 -0.73 -16.50
C ASP A 451 -28.13 0.64 -15.83
N PHE A 452 -27.19 1.05 -14.97
CA PHE A 452 -27.15 2.37 -14.34
C PHE A 452 -25.73 2.84 -14.02
N MET A 453 -25.55 4.14 -13.82
CA MET A 453 -24.31 4.73 -13.30
C MET A 453 -24.52 5.38 -11.94
N LEU A 454 -23.52 5.24 -11.07
CA LEU A 454 -23.40 5.94 -9.78
C LEU A 454 -22.32 7.01 -9.88
N VAL A 455 -22.67 8.26 -9.58
CA VAL A 455 -21.75 9.40 -9.64
C VAL A 455 -21.94 10.36 -8.46
N PRO A 456 -20.89 11.07 -7.98
CA PRO A 456 -20.96 11.94 -6.80
C PRO A 456 -21.44 13.37 -7.05
N THR A 457 -21.40 13.87 -8.28
CA THR A 457 -21.72 15.28 -8.58
C THR A 457 -22.67 15.42 -9.77
N GLU A 458 -23.47 16.49 -9.79
CA GLU A 458 -24.38 16.76 -10.90
C GLU A 458 -23.63 17.03 -12.22
N THR A 459 -22.40 17.57 -12.14
CA THR A 459 -21.53 17.69 -13.30
C THR A 459 -21.19 16.31 -13.88
N LEU A 460 -20.73 15.36 -13.06
CA LEU A 460 -20.52 13.99 -13.52
C LEU A 460 -21.80 13.36 -14.05
N ALA A 461 -22.96 13.63 -13.42
CA ALA A 461 -24.24 13.13 -13.88
C ALA A 461 -24.62 13.63 -15.29
N ARG A 462 -24.34 14.90 -15.62
CA ARG A 462 -24.56 15.44 -16.97
C ARG A 462 -23.73 14.72 -18.03
N HIS A 463 -22.48 14.36 -17.72
CA HIS A 463 -21.63 13.59 -18.62
C HIS A 463 -22.06 12.11 -18.69
N ALA A 464 -22.38 11.49 -17.55
CA ALA A 464 -22.87 10.13 -17.47
C ALA A 464 -24.16 9.91 -18.27
N ARG A 465 -25.09 10.87 -18.28
CA ARG A 465 -26.36 10.80 -19.04
C ARG A 465 -26.17 10.70 -20.56
N ARG A 466 -24.97 10.99 -21.08
CA ARG A 466 -24.63 10.83 -22.51
C ARG A 466 -24.37 9.38 -22.89
N VAL A 467 -23.92 8.57 -21.93
CA VAL A 467 -23.44 7.20 -22.14
C VAL A 467 -24.30 6.16 -21.43
N CYS A 468 -25.02 6.54 -20.37
CA CYS A 468 -25.94 5.69 -19.63
C CYS A 468 -27.29 6.38 -19.43
N GLN A 469 -28.40 5.66 -19.64
CA GLN A 469 -29.75 6.21 -19.54
C GLN A 469 -30.16 6.50 -18.09
N ARG A 470 -29.75 5.64 -17.16
CA ARG A 470 -30.11 5.73 -15.73
C ARG A 470 -28.89 6.15 -14.94
N VAL A 471 -28.95 7.34 -14.36
CA VAL A 471 -27.85 7.91 -13.57
C VAL A 471 -28.37 8.26 -12.19
N ILE A 472 -27.74 7.70 -11.16
CA ILE A 472 -28.10 7.90 -9.76
C ILE A 472 -27.00 8.73 -9.12
N LEU A 473 -27.40 9.87 -8.54
CA LEU A 473 -26.50 10.77 -7.85
C LEU A 473 -26.33 10.30 -6.41
N VAL A 474 -25.14 9.80 -6.09
CA VAL A 474 -24.76 9.41 -4.73
C VAL A 474 -23.49 10.16 -4.35
N PRO A 475 -23.58 11.28 -3.63
CA PRO A 475 -22.41 12.00 -3.13
C PRO A 475 -21.44 11.12 -2.35
N ASN A 476 -20.17 11.52 -2.28
CA ASN A 476 -19.23 10.91 -1.32
C ASN A 476 -19.67 11.27 0.10
N GLY A 477 -19.65 10.29 0.99
CA GLY A 477 -20.10 10.46 2.37
C GLY A 477 -19.08 10.02 3.41
N PHE A 478 -19.18 10.60 4.60
CA PHE A 478 -18.39 10.22 5.76
C PHE A 478 -19.07 9.07 6.52
N SER A 479 -18.27 8.20 7.12
CA SER A 479 -18.76 7.13 7.99
C SER A 479 -18.89 7.58 9.46
N PRO A 480 -19.62 6.85 10.31
CA PRO A 480 -19.62 7.10 11.76
C PRO A 480 -18.20 7.14 12.35
N GLU A 481 -17.27 6.35 11.81
CA GLU A 481 -15.85 6.36 12.18
C GLU A 481 -15.17 7.67 11.77
N ASN A 482 -15.41 8.18 10.56
CA ASN A 482 -14.91 9.49 10.15
C ASN A 482 -15.48 10.62 11.03
N LEU A 483 -16.76 10.52 11.40
CA LEU A 483 -17.41 11.48 12.31
C LEU A 483 -16.84 11.38 13.73
N ALA A 484 -16.57 10.17 14.22
CA ALA A 484 -15.98 9.93 15.53
C ALA A 484 -14.53 10.40 15.60
N LEU A 485 -13.77 10.20 14.52
CA LEU A 485 -12.44 10.77 14.36
C LEU A 485 -12.54 12.29 14.32
N ALA A 486 -13.46 12.89 13.57
CA ALA A 486 -13.67 14.33 13.57
C ALA A 486 -14.17 14.90 14.92
N GLY A 487 -14.94 14.12 15.69
CA GLY A 487 -15.42 14.48 17.03
C GLY A 487 -14.41 14.24 18.15
N GLY A 488 -13.46 13.32 17.96
CA GLY A 488 -12.37 12.99 18.88
C GLY A 488 -11.06 13.75 18.58
N CYS A 489 -10.94 14.36 17.41
CA CYS A 489 -9.78 15.11 16.96
C CYS A 489 -10.02 16.63 17.02
N TRP A 490 -9.50 17.24 18.09
CA TRP A 490 -8.67 18.44 17.99
C TRP A 490 -9.30 19.75 17.48
N ARG A 491 -10.32 20.29 18.14
CA ARG A 491 -10.04 21.64 18.67
C ARG A 491 -9.03 21.39 19.79
N LEU A 492 -7.74 21.43 19.46
CA LEU A 492 -6.66 21.43 20.45
C LEU A 492 -7.14 22.23 21.67
N PRO A 493 -7.26 21.65 22.87
CA PRO A 493 -7.08 22.43 24.07
C PRO A 493 -5.58 22.78 24.08
N ASP A 494 -5.14 23.88 23.47
CA ASP A 494 -5.07 25.17 24.15
C ASP A 494 -6.32 25.51 24.97
N THR A 495 -6.51 24.78 26.06
CA THR A 495 -7.11 25.34 27.27
C THR A 495 -5.98 25.98 28.04
N ASP A 496 -5.80 27.26 27.80
CA ASP A 496 -5.54 28.27 28.81
C ASP A 496 -5.46 29.57 28.04
N ASP A 497 -6.53 30.39 28.10
CA ASP A 497 -6.58 31.84 27.86
C ASP A 497 -5.84 32.46 26.65
N SER A 498 -5.20 31.68 25.78
CA SER A 498 -4.16 32.12 24.84
C SER A 498 -4.69 32.27 23.42
N ARG A 499 -5.82 31.64 23.09
CA ARG A 499 -6.62 32.00 21.90
C ARG A 499 -7.54 33.20 22.12
N LEU A 500 -7.71 33.60 23.37
CA LEU A 500 -8.27 34.90 23.75
C LEU A 500 -7.17 35.95 23.96
N ALA A 501 -5.90 35.54 24.08
CA ALA A 501 -4.79 36.46 23.90
C ALA A 501 -4.75 36.91 22.43
N GLU A 502 -4.59 38.21 22.21
CA GLU A 502 -4.56 38.84 20.88
C GLU A 502 -3.47 38.28 19.93
N ASP A 503 -2.54 37.45 20.44
CA ASP A 503 -1.32 37.01 19.77
C ASP A 503 -1.36 35.63 19.07
N THR A 504 -2.44 34.83 19.16
CA THR A 504 -2.47 33.53 18.44
C THR A 504 -2.73 33.72 16.94
N PRO A 505 -1.87 33.19 16.04
CA PRO A 505 -2.02 33.41 14.60
C PRO A 505 -3.20 32.65 13.99
N VAL A 506 -3.89 33.29 13.04
CA VAL A 506 -4.99 32.70 12.27
C VAL A 506 -4.44 31.88 11.10
N ARG A 507 -4.75 30.58 11.05
CA ARG A 507 -4.23 29.65 10.05
C ARG A 507 -5.17 29.51 8.85
N ILE A 508 -4.71 30.00 7.70
CA ILE A 508 -5.28 29.78 6.39
C ILE A 508 -4.72 28.45 5.88
N GLY A 509 -5.54 27.42 5.79
CA GLY A 509 -5.13 26.05 5.51
C GLY A 509 -5.40 25.60 4.08
N TYR A 510 -4.46 24.81 3.53
CA TYR A 510 -4.64 24.08 2.29
C TYR A 510 -4.05 22.68 2.39
N ALA A 511 -4.92 21.67 2.32
CA ALA A 511 -4.50 20.28 2.20
C ALA A 511 -4.34 19.92 0.71
N SER A 512 -3.10 19.96 0.22
CA SER A 512 -2.82 19.82 -1.21
C SER A 512 -3.11 18.41 -1.72
N GLY A 513 -2.87 17.38 -0.90
CA GLY A 513 -2.98 15.99 -1.34
C GLY A 513 -1.72 15.55 -2.11
N THR A 514 -1.87 15.13 -3.37
CA THR A 514 -0.76 14.69 -4.24
C THR A 514 -0.06 15.86 -4.94
N ALA A 515 1.13 15.63 -5.50
CA ALA A 515 1.94 16.64 -6.22
C ALA A 515 1.28 17.24 -7.48
N THR A 516 0.12 16.74 -7.89
CA THR A 516 -0.62 17.15 -9.09
C THR A 516 -1.50 18.40 -8.91
N HIS A 517 -1.40 19.10 -7.78
CA HIS A 517 -2.29 20.21 -7.39
C HIS A 517 -1.62 21.60 -7.38
N ASP A 518 -0.40 21.71 -7.91
CA ASP A 518 0.27 23.01 -8.04
C ASP A 518 -0.53 23.96 -8.92
N ALA A 519 -1.09 23.45 -10.02
CA ALA A 519 -1.85 24.22 -10.98
C ALA A 519 -3.20 24.73 -10.41
N ASP A 520 -3.85 23.90 -9.57
CA ASP A 520 -5.03 24.26 -8.77
C ASP A 520 -4.76 25.46 -7.84
N PHE A 521 -3.58 25.51 -7.20
CA PHE A 521 -3.26 26.51 -6.17
C PHE A 521 -2.52 27.75 -6.70
N ALA A 522 -1.81 27.64 -7.83
CA ALA A 522 -0.96 28.70 -8.37
C ALA A 522 -1.64 30.08 -8.50
N PRO A 523 -2.91 30.19 -8.95
CA PRO A 523 -3.60 31.48 -9.05
C PRO A 523 -3.77 32.21 -7.71
N LEU A 524 -3.72 31.48 -6.60
CA LEU A 524 -3.95 32.03 -5.26
C LEU A 524 -2.67 32.57 -4.61
N VAL A 525 -1.48 32.22 -5.12
CA VAL A 525 -0.19 32.64 -4.56
C VAL A 525 -0.02 34.17 -4.49
N PRO A 526 -0.33 34.95 -5.55
CA PRO A 526 -0.25 36.41 -5.48
C PRO A 526 -1.24 37.02 -4.50
N VAL A 527 -2.45 36.44 -4.38
CA VAL A 527 -3.49 36.88 -3.44
C VAL A 527 -3.02 36.65 -2.00
N LEU A 528 -2.49 35.47 -1.71
CA LEU A 528 -1.99 35.13 -0.38
C LEU A 528 -0.79 35.99 0.01
N ARG A 529 0.14 36.29 -0.91
CA ARG A 529 1.25 37.22 -0.65
C ARG A 529 0.73 38.56 -0.16
N ASP A 530 -0.26 39.09 -0.87
CA ASP A 530 -0.85 40.39 -0.61
C ASP A 530 -1.63 40.42 0.72
N VAL A 531 -2.49 39.43 0.96
CA VAL A 531 -3.25 39.28 2.21
C VAL A 531 -2.33 39.09 3.41
N LEU A 532 -1.36 38.17 3.33
CA LEU A 532 -0.44 37.89 4.44
C LEU A 532 0.41 39.13 4.78
N SER A 533 0.78 39.94 3.78
CA SER A 533 1.54 41.18 4.00
C SER A 533 0.77 42.24 4.82
N ARG A 534 -0.58 42.26 4.73
CA ARG A 534 -1.45 43.15 5.51
C ARG A 534 -1.90 42.57 6.85
N HIS A 535 -1.72 41.27 7.05
CA HIS A 535 -2.18 40.56 8.24
C HIS A 535 -1.03 39.81 8.91
N PRO A 536 -0.17 40.50 9.70
CA PRO A 536 0.95 39.89 10.41
C PRO A 536 0.58 38.72 11.33
N GLN A 537 -0.67 38.65 11.77
CA GLN A 537 -1.25 37.56 12.57
C GLN A 537 -1.66 36.33 11.74
N ALA A 538 -1.74 36.42 10.41
CA ALA A 538 -2.16 35.30 9.57
C ALA A 538 -0.97 34.39 9.20
N ARG A 539 -1.22 33.09 9.04
CA ARG A 539 -0.26 32.08 8.58
C ARG A 539 -0.89 31.21 7.51
N LEU A 540 -0.16 30.92 6.44
CA LEU A 540 -0.54 29.89 5.47
C LEU A 540 -0.03 28.53 5.94
N CYS A 541 -0.93 27.60 6.22
CA CYS A 541 -0.63 26.22 6.60
C CYS A 541 -0.88 25.28 5.41
N VAL A 542 0.19 24.73 4.84
CA VAL A 542 0.11 23.79 3.71
C VAL A 542 0.38 22.37 4.21
N VAL A 543 -0.57 21.46 3.99
CA VAL A 543 -0.45 20.03 4.33
C VAL A 543 -0.25 19.23 3.05
N GLY A 544 0.93 18.64 2.88
CA GLY A 544 1.27 17.84 1.71
C GLY A 544 2.33 18.47 0.80
N THR A 545 2.45 17.92 -0.39
CA THR A 545 3.39 18.39 -1.42
C THR A 545 2.77 19.56 -2.18
N LEU A 546 3.47 20.69 -2.22
CA LEU A 546 3.12 21.86 -3.03
C LEU A 546 4.44 22.48 -3.51
N ASP A 547 4.76 22.26 -4.77
CA ASP A 547 6.04 22.64 -5.40
C ASP A 547 5.90 23.97 -6.16
N LEU A 548 5.41 24.96 -5.43
CA LEU A 548 5.31 26.34 -5.89
C LEU A 548 6.36 27.19 -5.17
N ALA A 549 6.84 28.23 -5.84
CA ALA A 549 7.74 29.24 -5.27
C ALA A 549 7.04 30.11 -4.22
N LEU A 550 6.68 29.49 -3.09
CA LEU A 550 6.05 30.13 -1.93
C LEU A 550 7.05 30.98 -1.12
N ASP A 551 8.33 30.95 -1.48
CA ASP A 551 9.38 31.79 -0.88
C ASP A 551 9.12 33.29 -1.09
N ALA A 552 8.26 33.63 -2.04
CA ALA A 552 7.78 34.98 -2.27
C ALA A 552 6.67 35.42 -1.28
N LEU A 553 6.29 34.58 -0.31
CA LEU A 553 5.41 34.96 0.80
C LEU A 553 6.22 35.63 1.93
N PRO A 554 5.59 36.47 2.79
CA PRO A 554 6.33 37.14 3.85
C PRO A 554 7.00 36.13 4.83
N LYS A 555 8.22 36.47 5.27
CA LYS A 555 9.02 35.60 6.14
C LYS A 555 8.28 35.29 7.44
N GLY A 556 8.32 34.02 7.86
CA GLY A 556 7.69 33.55 9.09
C GLY A 556 6.18 33.34 9.00
N GLN A 557 5.55 33.55 7.83
CA GLN A 557 4.11 33.36 7.63
C GLN A 557 3.69 32.05 6.94
N LEU A 558 4.65 31.17 6.65
CA LEU A 558 4.42 29.88 6.01
C LEU A 558 4.66 28.72 7.00
N GLU A 559 3.63 27.91 7.23
CA GLU A 559 3.70 26.65 7.97
C GLU A 559 3.60 25.48 6.97
N ARG A 560 4.69 24.73 6.79
CA ARG A 560 4.67 23.50 5.97
C ARG A 560 4.46 22.28 6.87
N ARG A 561 3.47 21.46 6.52
CA ARG A 561 3.09 20.21 7.18
C ARG A 561 3.27 19.06 6.19
N PRO A 562 3.73 17.89 6.66
CA PRO A 562 3.96 16.75 5.77
C PRO A 562 2.64 16.26 5.14
N LEU A 563 2.76 15.52 4.04
CA LEU A 563 1.63 14.73 3.53
C LEU A 563 1.29 13.67 4.58
N VAL A 564 0.03 13.65 5.02
CA VAL A 564 -0.46 12.68 6.01
C VAL A 564 -1.41 11.67 5.39
N PRO A 565 -1.46 10.43 5.93
CA PRO A 565 -2.48 9.44 5.60
C PRO A 565 -3.89 9.97 5.83
N HIS A 566 -4.87 9.40 5.13
CA HIS A 566 -6.26 9.88 5.18
C HIS A 566 -6.84 9.90 6.60
N ILE A 567 -6.56 8.86 7.41
CA ILE A 567 -7.03 8.78 8.80
C ILE A 567 -6.49 9.90 9.70
N ASN A 568 -5.32 10.46 9.36
CA ASN A 568 -4.66 11.55 10.09
C ASN A 568 -5.01 12.94 9.54
N LEU A 569 -5.62 13.02 8.35
CA LEU A 569 -5.96 14.28 7.69
C LEU A 569 -6.87 15.16 8.57
N GLY A 570 -7.82 14.55 9.29
CA GLY A 570 -8.71 15.27 10.19
C GLY A 570 -7.96 16.08 11.26
N ALA A 571 -6.86 15.55 11.80
CA ALA A 571 -6.05 16.26 12.80
C ALA A 571 -5.31 17.47 12.22
N GLU A 572 -4.84 17.37 10.97
CA GLU A 572 -4.21 18.51 10.29
C GLU A 572 -5.24 19.56 9.85
N LEU A 573 -6.41 19.13 9.35
CA LEU A 573 -7.51 20.03 9.00
C LEU A 573 -8.03 20.80 10.23
N ALA A 574 -8.04 20.19 11.41
CA ALA A 574 -8.52 20.83 12.64
C ALA A 574 -7.59 21.96 13.13
N ARG A 575 -6.37 22.06 12.59
CA ARG A 575 -5.47 23.21 12.80
C ARG A 575 -5.90 24.45 12.03
N PHE A 576 -6.73 24.28 10.99
CA PHE A 576 -7.10 25.38 10.12
C PHE A 576 -8.17 26.24 10.78
N ASP A 577 -8.05 27.55 10.64
CA ASP A 577 -9.12 28.49 10.95
C ASP A 577 -9.97 28.81 9.71
N ILE A 578 -9.35 28.71 8.54
CA ILE A 578 -9.96 28.93 7.23
C ILE A 578 -9.43 27.85 6.29
N ASN A 579 -10.30 27.09 5.64
CA ASN A 579 -9.92 26.07 4.65
C ASN A 579 -10.04 26.64 3.22
N LEU A 580 -9.04 26.37 2.37
CA LEU A 580 -9.02 26.82 0.98
C LEU A 580 -9.30 25.68 0.02
N ILE A 581 -10.15 25.94 -0.98
CA ILE A 581 -10.42 25.01 -2.08
C ILE A 581 -10.28 25.71 -3.45
N PRO A 582 -9.05 26.09 -3.85
CA PRO A 582 -8.78 26.64 -5.16
C PRO A 582 -8.65 25.48 -6.15
N LEU A 583 -9.63 25.32 -7.04
CA LEU A 583 -9.53 24.38 -8.16
C LEU A 583 -9.41 25.17 -9.46
N GLU A 584 -8.72 24.61 -10.44
CA GLU A 584 -8.69 25.16 -11.80
C GLU A 584 -10.10 25.20 -12.41
N ARG A 585 -10.27 26.11 -13.37
CA ARG A 585 -11.50 26.19 -14.17
C ARG A 585 -11.40 25.25 -15.37
N SER A 586 -11.90 24.04 -15.21
CA SER A 586 -12.03 23.05 -16.28
C SER A 586 -13.26 22.17 -16.06
N ARG A 587 -13.76 21.49 -17.09
CA ARG A 587 -14.89 20.54 -16.92
C ARG A 587 -14.53 19.42 -15.95
N PHE A 588 -13.26 19.01 -15.92
CA PHE A 588 -12.75 18.01 -14.96
C PHE A 588 -12.88 18.50 -13.51
N CYS A 589 -12.39 19.70 -13.21
CA CYS A 589 -12.46 20.27 -11.86
C CYS A 589 -13.89 20.64 -11.44
N ASP A 590 -14.77 20.98 -12.39
CA ASP A 590 -16.20 21.18 -12.14
C ASP A 590 -16.91 19.88 -11.70
N GLY A 591 -16.35 18.72 -12.02
CA GLY A 591 -16.84 17.40 -11.64
C GLY A 591 -16.31 16.87 -10.31
N LYS A 592 -15.23 17.45 -9.76
CA LYS A 592 -14.57 16.96 -8.54
C LYS A 592 -15.52 16.94 -7.34
N SER A 593 -15.44 15.87 -6.57
CA SER A 593 -16.24 15.70 -5.34
C SER A 593 -15.89 16.71 -4.25
N PRO A 594 -16.85 17.12 -3.40
CA PRO A 594 -16.66 18.17 -2.38
C PRO A 594 -15.95 17.67 -1.09
N LEU A 595 -15.00 16.73 -1.21
CA LEU A 595 -14.31 16.10 -0.06
C LEU A 595 -13.68 17.17 0.86
N LYS A 596 -12.87 18.07 0.27
CA LYS A 596 -12.18 19.14 0.99
C LYS A 596 -13.12 20.08 1.75
N TYR A 597 -14.38 20.22 1.31
CA TYR A 597 -15.38 21.04 1.98
C TYR A 597 -15.95 20.33 3.20
N PHE A 598 -16.50 19.12 3.02
CA PHE A 598 -17.20 18.48 4.14
C PHE A 598 -16.22 17.95 5.20
N GLU A 599 -15.00 17.51 4.82
CA GLU A 599 -13.99 17.06 5.80
C GLU A 599 -13.59 18.20 6.75
N ALA A 600 -13.38 19.41 6.21
CA ALA A 600 -13.10 20.60 7.01
C ALA A 600 -14.33 21.08 7.80
N ALA A 601 -15.50 21.05 7.17
CA ALA A 601 -16.75 21.48 7.81
C ALA A 601 -17.12 20.59 9.01
N LEU A 602 -16.89 19.27 8.96
CA LEU A 602 -17.12 18.37 10.11
C LEU A 602 -16.34 18.79 11.37
N LEU A 603 -15.22 19.48 11.20
CA LEU A 603 -14.35 20.02 12.26
C LEU A 603 -14.72 21.46 12.66
N GLY A 604 -15.79 22.01 12.07
CA GLY A 604 -16.20 23.39 12.27
C GLY A 604 -15.28 24.41 11.60
N VAL A 605 -14.51 24.01 10.58
CA VAL A 605 -13.63 24.90 9.82
C VAL A 605 -14.37 25.42 8.58
N PRO A 606 -14.60 26.74 8.46
CA PRO A 606 -15.24 27.32 7.29
C PRO A 606 -14.32 27.24 6.06
N SER A 607 -14.92 27.11 4.88
CA SER A 607 -14.17 27.04 3.61
C SER A 607 -14.45 28.24 2.71
N ILE A 608 -13.41 28.71 2.02
CA ILE A 608 -13.54 29.50 0.79
C ILE A 608 -13.24 28.55 -0.37
N ALA A 609 -14.20 28.37 -1.26
CA ALA A 609 -14.08 27.49 -2.42
C ALA A 609 -14.15 28.28 -3.72
N VAL A 610 -13.61 27.70 -4.80
CA VAL A 610 -13.83 28.22 -6.15
C VAL A 610 -15.32 28.28 -6.47
N ASP A 611 -15.73 29.35 -7.14
CA ASP A 611 -17.10 29.50 -7.64
C ASP A 611 -17.31 28.66 -8.90
N ASN A 612 -17.67 27.38 -8.71
CA ASN A 612 -17.95 26.41 -9.77
C ASN A 612 -19.29 25.69 -9.56
N PRO A 613 -19.81 24.93 -10.54
CA PRO A 613 -21.11 24.28 -10.42
C PRO A 613 -21.26 23.37 -9.20
N THR A 614 -20.21 22.61 -8.83
CA THR A 614 -20.25 21.70 -7.68
C THR A 614 -20.39 22.47 -6.36
N TYR A 615 -19.60 23.52 -6.15
CA TYR A 615 -19.68 24.29 -4.90
C TYR A 615 -20.88 25.24 -4.86
N ARG A 616 -21.36 25.77 -5.99
CA ARG A 616 -22.64 26.54 -6.05
C ARG A 616 -23.84 25.74 -5.60
N ALA A 617 -23.86 24.43 -5.86
CA ALA A 617 -24.94 23.55 -5.43
C ALA A 617 -24.90 23.22 -3.92
N LEU A 618 -23.78 23.49 -3.23
CA LEU A 618 -23.54 23.07 -1.85
C LEU A 618 -23.37 24.23 -0.87
N ILE A 619 -22.72 25.31 -1.30
CA ILE A 619 -22.38 26.47 -0.49
C ILE A 619 -23.41 27.56 -0.74
N GLN A 620 -24.10 27.96 0.32
CA GLN A 620 -24.90 29.17 0.43
C GLN A 620 -23.98 30.26 1.01
N PRO A 621 -23.48 31.21 0.18
CA PRO A 621 -22.49 32.18 0.61
C PRO A 621 -22.94 32.95 1.86
N GLY A 622 -22.05 33.00 2.86
CA GLY A 622 -22.30 33.69 4.12
C GLY A 622 -23.14 32.90 5.14
N ARG A 623 -23.62 31.70 4.78
CA ARG A 623 -24.33 30.79 5.68
C ARG A 623 -23.50 29.56 6.06
N ASN A 624 -22.92 28.85 5.10
CA ASN A 624 -22.17 27.60 5.34
C ASN A 624 -20.81 27.55 4.62
N GLY A 625 -20.38 28.65 4.02
CA GLY A 625 -19.10 28.81 3.34
C GLY A 625 -19.07 30.06 2.47
N LEU A 626 -18.00 30.24 1.70
CA LEU A 626 -17.86 31.33 0.73
C LEU A 626 -17.39 30.79 -0.63
N LEU A 627 -17.84 31.43 -1.71
CA LEU A 627 -17.48 31.08 -3.09
C LEU A 627 -16.69 32.23 -3.72
N ALA A 628 -15.55 31.97 -4.34
CA ALA A 628 -14.70 33.00 -4.96
C ALA A 628 -14.53 32.78 -6.47
N ALA A 629 -14.88 33.81 -7.26
CA ALA A 629 -14.84 33.74 -8.72
C ALA A 629 -13.62 34.41 -9.35
N SER A 630 -12.88 35.21 -8.60
CA SER A 630 -11.75 36.01 -9.09
C SER A 630 -10.65 36.12 -8.01
N PRO A 631 -9.40 36.47 -8.37
CA PRO A 631 -8.38 36.76 -7.37
C PRO A 631 -8.79 37.85 -6.37
N GLU A 632 -9.56 38.84 -6.82
CA GLU A 632 -10.10 39.90 -5.98
C GLU A 632 -11.15 39.37 -4.99
N ASP A 633 -12.05 38.50 -5.45
CA ASP A 633 -13.01 37.81 -4.59
C ASP A 633 -12.32 37.01 -3.49
N TRP A 634 -11.25 36.27 -3.85
CA TRP A 634 -10.47 35.50 -2.89
C TRP A 634 -9.86 36.41 -1.82
N ARG A 635 -9.29 37.55 -2.22
CA ARG A 635 -8.75 38.56 -1.30
C ARG A 635 -9.82 39.05 -0.32
N GLN A 636 -10.95 39.54 -0.85
CA GLN A 636 -12.03 40.11 -0.03
C GLN A 636 -12.59 39.09 0.97
N LYS A 637 -12.75 37.83 0.56
CA LYS A 637 -13.29 36.75 1.41
C LYS A 637 -12.30 36.32 2.48
N LEU A 638 -11.01 36.27 2.15
CA LEU A 638 -9.94 36.04 3.12
C LEU A 638 -9.89 37.17 4.15
N GLU A 639 -9.87 38.44 3.71
CA GLU A 639 -9.86 39.61 4.60
C GLU A 639 -11.09 39.62 5.52
N LEU A 640 -12.27 39.32 4.98
CA LEU A 640 -13.50 39.23 5.77
C LEU A 640 -13.42 38.16 6.86
N LEU A 641 -12.97 36.95 6.53
CA LEU A 641 -12.83 35.88 7.53
C LEU A 641 -11.71 36.16 8.54
N LEU A 642 -10.64 36.85 8.15
CA LEU A 642 -9.57 37.26 9.07
C LEU A 642 -10.05 38.32 10.07
N GLN A 643 -10.91 39.25 9.65
CA GLN A 643 -11.41 40.37 10.47
C GLN A 643 -12.60 40.01 11.36
N ALA A 644 -13.34 38.93 11.05
CA ALA A 644 -14.57 38.57 11.75
C ALA A 644 -14.49 37.19 12.44
N PRO A 645 -13.77 37.05 13.58
CA PRO A 645 -13.55 35.74 14.23
C PRO A 645 -14.83 35.07 14.75
N THR A 646 -15.77 35.85 15.29
CA THR A 646 -17.08 35.34 15.75
C THR A 646 -17.91 34.79 14.60
N TRP A 647 -17.97 35.54 13.50
CA TRP A 647 -18.66 35.12 12.29
C TRP A 647 -17.98 33.93 11.61
N ARG A 648 -16.64 33.89 11.55
CA ARG A 648 -15.86 32.75 11.06
C ARG A 648 -16.22 31.46 11.81
N GLY A 649 -16.30 31.52 13.14
CA GLY A 649 -16.73 30.41 13.97
C GLY A 649 -18.18 29.98 13.70
N ALA A 650 -19.11 30.93 13.60
CA ALA A 650 -20.51 30.65 13.29
C ALA A 650 -20.69 30.02 11.90
N LEU A 651 -19.95 30.51 10.90
CA LEU A 651 -19.93 29.99 9.53
C LEU A 651 -19.45 28.54 9.49
N GLY A 652 -18.40 28.22 10.25
CA GLY A 652 -17.87 26.85 10.38
C GLY A 652 -18.87 25.90 11.05
N GLN A 653 -19.57 26.33 12.10
CA GLN A 653 -20.61 25.52 12.75
C GLN A 653 -21.82 25.25 11.84
N ALA A 654 -22.26 26.26 11.10
CA ALA A 654 -23.32 26.09 10.12
C ALA A 654 -22.90 25.17 8.96
N ALA A 655 -21.62 25.20 8.56
CA ALA A 655 -21.05 24.24 7.61
C ALA A 655 -21.06 22.82 8.17
N ALA A 656 -20.67 22.64 9.44
CA ALA A 656 -20.67 21.34 10.12
C ALA A 656 -22.07 20.73 10.14
N GLU A 657 -23.07 21.52 10.53
CA GLU A 657 -24.46 21.09 10.60
C GLU A 657 -25.00 20.71 9.22
N HIS A 658 -24.77 21.56 8.22
CA HIS A 658 -25.13 21.26 6.84
C HIS A 658 -24.49 19.95 6.36
N CYS A 659 -23.22 19.72 6.68
CA CYS A 659 -22.53 18.51 6.24
C CYS A 659 -23.02 17.26 6.95
N ARG A 660 -23.27 17.31 8.28
CA ARG A 660 -23.84 16.18 9.03
C ARG A 660 -25.18 15.73 8.47
N GLN A 661 -26.03 16.68 8.07
CA GLN A 661 -27.34 16.39 7.50
C GLN A 661 -27.27 15.81 6.09
N ARG A 662 -26.25 16.17 5.29
CA ARG A 662 -26.20 15.88 3.85
C ARG A 662 -25.26 14.75 3.44
N PHE A 663 -24.14 14.55 4.16
CA PHE A 663 -23.06 13.66 3.73
C PHE A 663 -22.88 12.40 4.59
N HIS A 664 -23.80 12.10 5.51
CA HIS A 664 -23.72 10.88 6.31
C HIS A 664 -23.95 9.64 5.43
N CYS A 665 -23.03 8.67 5.43
CA CYS A 665 -23.10 7.54 4.51
C CYS A 665 -24.37 6.69 4.68
N ASP A 666 -24.87 6.49 5.90
CA ASP A 666 -26.12 5.72 6.12
C ASP A 666 -27.32 6.32 5.39
N ARG A 667 -27.43 7.65 5.38
CA ARG A 667 -28.47 8.37 4.64
C ARG A 667 -28.29 8.17 3.13
N LEU A 668 -27.09 8.46 2.63
CA LEU A 668 -26.78 8.38 1.20
C LEU A 668 -26.99 6.97 0.64
N THR A 669 -26.63 5.97 1.43
CA THR A 669 -26.83 4.56 1.10
C THR A 669 -28.30 4.15 1.17
N ALA A 670 -29.08 4.66 2.14
CA ALA A 670 -30.52 4.45 2.16
C ALA A 670 -31.21 5.06 0.93
N GLU A 671 -30.78 6.25 0.51
CA GLU A 671 -31.24 6.91 -0.73
C GLU A 671 -30.86 6.08 -1.98
N LEU A 672 -29.63 5.56 -2.04
CA LEU A 672 -29.19 4.63 -3.09
C LEU A 672 -30.06 3.36 -3.13
N HIS A 673 -30.29 2.71 -1.99
CA HIS A 673 -31.12 1.51 -1.91
C HIS A 673 -32.54 1.80 -2.40
N ALA A 674 -33.17 2.88 -1.92
CA ALA A 674 -34.50 3.30 -2.35
C ALA A 674 -34.56 3.59 -3.86
N ALA A 675 -33.57 4.27 -4.42
CA ALA A 675 -33.48 4.57 -5.85
C ALA A 675 -33.37 3.30 -6.70
N LEU A 676 -32.64 2.29 -6.21
CA LEU A 676 -32.50 1.01 -6.90
C LEU A 676 -33.76 0.15 -6.77
N SER A 677 -34.42 0.14 -5.61
CA SER A 677 -35.62 -0.65 -5.33
C SER A 677 -36.90 -0.11 -5.96
N ALA A 678 -37.06 1.21 -6.10
CA ALA A 678 -38.26 1.83 -6.68
C ALA A 678 -38.51 1.41 -8.16
N ASP A 679 -37.44 1.07 -8.88
CA ASP A 679 -37.50 0.66 -10.29
C ASP A 679 -37.53 -0.86 -10.49
N ALA A 680 -37.44 -1.68 -9.43
CA ALA A 680 -37.51 -3.15 -9.57
C ALA A 680 -38.87 -3.65 -10.11
N GLY A 681 -39.90 -2.78 -10.11
CA GLY A 681 -41.21 -3.01 -10.73
C GLY A 681 -41.35 -2.48 -12.17
N ALA A 682 -40.34 -1.80 -12.72
CA ALA A 682 -40.35 -1.33 -14.11
C ALA A 682 -39.63 -2.35 -14.99
N THR A 683 -40.38 -3.01 -15.88
CA THR A 683 -39.85 -3.95 -16.87
C THR A 683 -38.69 -3.28 -17.65
N PRO A 684 -37.53 -3.95 -17.82
CA PRO A 684 -36.43 -3.38 -18.59
C PRO A 684 -36.94 -2.95 -19.97
N SER A 685 -36.66 -1.71 -20.35
CA SER A 685 -37.17 -1.13 -21.58
C SER A 685 -36.77 -2.01 -22.79
N PRO A 686 -37.68 -2.33 -23.75
CA PRO A 686 -37.42 -3.31 -24.81
C PRO A 686 -36.33 -2.92 -25.83
N ARG A 687 -35.65 -1.78 -25.62
CA ARG A 687 -34.68 -1.20 -26.56
C ARG A 687 -33.28 -1.84 -26.47
N ILE A 688 -32.94 -2.55 -25.40
CA ILE A 688 -31.64 -3.26 -25.30
C ILE A 688 -31.73 -4.67 -25.94
N ALA A 689 -32.90 -5.30 -25.94
CA ALA A 689 -33.12 -6.59 -26.60
C ALA A 689 -33.10 -6.55 -28.14
N ARG A 690 -33.24 -5.36 -28.75
CA ARG A 690 -33.33 -5.19 -30.21
C ARG A 690 -32.03 -4.85 -30.94
N ARG A 691 -30.89 -4.76 -30.24
CA ARG A 691 -29.56 -4.69 -30.88
C ARG A 691 -28.83 -6.02 -30.96
N ALA A 692 -29.41 -7.08 -30.40
CA ALA A 692 -28.91 -8.46 -30.47
C ALA A 692 -29.31 -9.22 -31.75
N ALA A 693 -29.93 -8.57 -32.74
CA ALA A 693 -30.35 -9.20 -33.99
C ALA A 693 -30.03 -8.31 -35.19
N VAL A 694 -28.84 -8.49 -35.80
CA VAL A 694 -28.58 -8.72 -37.24
C VAL A 694 -27.06 -8.84 -37.40
N SER A 695 -26.58 -10.09 -37.43
CA SER A 695 -25.74 -10.60 -38.52
C SER A 695 -25.63 -12.11 -38.31
N GLN A 696 -26.54 -12.84 -38.95
CA GLN A 696 -26.40 -14.28 -39.12
C GLN A 696 -25.24 -14.53 -40.08
N VAL A 697 -24.11 -14.96 -39.55
CA VAL A 697 -23.09 -15.69 -40.30
C VAL A 697 -23.36 -17.19 -40.07
N PRO A 698 -23.26 -18.07 -41.08
CA PRO A 698 -23.65 -19.48 -40.97
C PRO A 698 -22.80 -20.22 -39.91
N PRO A 699 -23.26 -21.37 -39.38
CA PRO A 699 -22.44 -22.19 -38.51
C PRO A 699 -21.29 -22.74 -39.34
N THR A 700 -20.14 -22.09 -39.24
CA THR A 700 -18.91 -22.52 -39.88
C THR A 700 -18.20 -23.44 -38.87
N PRO A 701 -17.65 -24.59 -39.30
CA PRO A 701 -17.21 -25.64 -38.40
C PRO A 701 -16.10 -25.16 -37.48
N SER A 702 -16.01 -25.78 -36.30
CA SER A 702 -14.93 -25.63 -35.33
C SER A 702 -13.56 -25.39 -35.98
N ARG A 703 -13.07 -24.14 -35.96
CA ARG A 703 -11.69 -23.76 -36.29
C ARG A 703 -11.33 -22.56 -35.40
N THR A 704 -10.66 -22.78 -34.27
CA THR A 704 -9.20 -22.76 -34.02
C THR A 704 -8.92 -21.68 -32.97
N ARG A 705 -8.53 -22.13 -31.76
CA ARG A 705 -8.00 -21.37 -30.62
C ARG A 705 -7.54 -19.94 -30.93
N THR A 706 -8.24 -18.93 -30.39
CA THR A 706 -7.62 -17.66 -30.02
C THR A 706 -6.79 -17.93 -28.77
N THR A 707 -5.47 -18.08 -28.91
CA THR A 707 -4.58 -18.19 -27.76
C THR A 707 -4.39 -16.80 -27.15
N SER A 708 -4.91 -16.60 -25.94
CA SER A 708 -4.55 -15.46 -25.08
C SER A 708 -3.12 -15.63 -24.57
N GLY A 709 -2.31 -14.56 -24.56
CA GLY A 709 -0.95 -14.58 -24.03
C GLY A 709 0.08 -13.85 -24.90
N PRO A 710 1.29 -13.58 -24.37
CA PRO A 710 2.33 -12.91 -25.15
C PRO A 710 2.83 -13.82 -26.27
N ASP A 711 3.14 -13.23 -27.43
CA ASP A 711 3.81 -13.91 -28.55
C ASP A 711 5.30 -14.12 -28.29
N PHE A 712 5.91 -13.24 -27.48
CA PHE A 712 7.31 -13.36 -27.11
C PHE A 712 7.63 -12.84 -25.70
N LEU A 713 8.65 -13.43 -25.07
CA LEU A 713 9.26 -12.93 -23.85
C LEU A 713 10.70 -12.44 -24.07
N GLY A 714 11.01 -11.26 -23.56
CA GLY A 714 12.38 -10.81 -23.35
C GLY A 714 12.85 -11.20 -21.96
N ILE A 715 13.50 -12.37 -21.84
CA ILE A 715 14.03 -12.90 -20.57
C ILE A 715 15.48 -12.47 -20.30
N GLY A 716 15.97 -11.44 -21.01
CA GLY A 716 17.36 -10.96 -21.02
C GLY A 716 18.00 -10.75 -19.65
N ALA A 717 19.33 -10.87 -19.56
CA ALA A 717 20.03 -10.64 -18.29
C ALA A 717 19.85 -9.19 -17.81
N GLN A 718 19.70 -9.01 -16.50
CA GLN A 718 19.64 -7.67 -15.90
C GLN A 718 20.92 -6.88 -16.29
N LYS A 719 20.77 -5.62 -16.71
CA LYS A 719 21.87 -4.75 -17.20
C LYS A 719 22.51 -5.17 -18.54
N ALA A 720 21.80 -5.96 -19.36
CA ALA A 720 22.22 -6.34 -20.72
C ALA A 720 21.47 -5.62 -21.85
N GLY A 721 20.78 -4.49 -21.58
CA GLY A 721 20.16 -3.67 -22.64
C GLY A 721 18.69 -3.97 -22.95
N THR A 722 17.98 -4.69 -22.08
CA THR A 722 16.54 -5.02 -22.28
C THR A 722 15.63 -3.78 -22.36
N THR A 723 15.94 -2.68 -21.66
CA THR A 723 15.21 -1.41 -21.83
C THR A 723 15.44 -0.78 -23.19
N TRP A 724 16.66 -0.87 -23.73
CA TRP A 724 16.95 -0.39 -25.09
C TRP A 724 16.14 -1.18 -26.12
N LEU A 725 16.08 -2.50 -25.96
CA LEU A 725 15.26 -3.35 -26.82
C LEU A 725 13.77 -2.97 -26.74
N TYR A 726 13.23 -2.83 -25.53
CA TYR A 726 11.85 -2.39 -25.32
C TYR A 726 11.55 -1.04 -26.00
N GLN A 727 12.41 -0.04 -25.84
CA GLN A 727 12.17 1.29 -26.41
C GLN A 727 12.09 1.29 -27.93
N HIS A 728 12.92 0.51 -28.61
CA HIS A 728 12.87 0.43 -30.08
C HIS A 728 11.75 -0.47 -30.57
N LEU A 729 11.46 -1.59 -29.90
CA LEU A 729 10.34 -2.45 -30.26
C LEU A 729 8.98 -1.78 -30.01
N SER A 730 8.81 -1.01 -28.93
CA SER A 730 7.56 -0.31 -28.61
C SER A 730 7.13 0.75 -29.64
N ARG A 731 8.05 1.15 -30.52
CA ARG A 731 7.80 2.10 -31.62
C ARG A 731 7.46 1.38 -32.94
N HIS A 732 7.63 0.06 -32.99
CA HIS A 732 7.37 -0.72 -34.18
C HIS A 732 5.85 -0.93 -34.36
N PRO A 733 5.27 -0.63 -35.54
CA PRO A 733 3.82 -0.68 -35.75
C PRO A 733 3.19 -2.07 -35.61
N GLN A 734 4.01 -3.12 -35.70
CA GLN A 734 3.62 -4.52 -35.52
C GLN A 734 3.98 -5.11 -34.15
N ILE A 735 4.33 -4.28 -33.15
CA ILE A 735 4.60 -4.74 -31.78
C ILE A 735 3.71 -3.98 -30.80
N ALA A 736 3.18 -4.68 -29.80
CA ALA A 736 2.46 -4.09 -28.68
C ALA A 736 2.99 -4.61 -27.33
N PHE A 737 3.05 -3.71 -26.35
CA PHE A 737 3.35 -4.00 -24.94
C PHE A 737 2.18 -3.52 -24.07
N PRO A 738 1.03 -4.21 -24.10
CA PRO A 738 -0.19 -3.74 -23.42
C PRO A 738 -0.04 -3.61 -21.90
N ALA A 739 0.80 -4.43 -21.28
CA ALA A 739 1.14 -4.35 -19.85
C ALA A 739 2.35 -3.44 -19.54
N GLY A 740 2.86 -2.71 -20.54
CA GLY A 740 4.09 -1.92 -20.41
C GLY A 740 5.36 -2.78 -20.33
N LYS A 741 6.45 -2.16 -19.88
CA LYS A 741 7.72 -2.85 -19.64
C LYS A 741 7.72 -3.53 -18.27
N GLU A 742 8.30 -4.72 -18.19
CA GLU A 742 8.57 -5.42 -16.93
C GLU A 742 7.29 -5.75 -16.13
N VAL A 743 6.47 -6.68 -16.63
CA VAL A 743 5.21 -7.09 -15.99
C VAL A 743 5.43 -7.79 -14.64
N HIS A 744 6.59 -8.44 -14.48
CA HIS A 744 6.98 -9.11 -13.24
C HIS A 744 5.93 -10.12 -12.74
N TYR A 745 5.30 -10.85 -13.65
CA TYR A 745 4.24 -11.78 -13.27
C TYR A 745 4.82 -13.05 -12.63
N TRP A 746 5.64 -13.79 -13.38
CA TRP A 746 6.13 -15.11 -12.97
C TRP A 746 7.07 -15.05 -11.76
N ASP A 747 7.94 -14.04 -11.66
CA ASP A 747 8.89 -13.90 -10.54
C ASP A 747 8.21 -13.41 -9.25
N LEU A 748 7.16 -12.59 -9.37
CA LEU A 748 6.37 -12.21 -8.20
C LEU A 748 5.43 -13.32 -7.76
N LEU A 749 4.91 -14.13 -8.70
CA LEU A 749 4.10 -15.31 -8.40
C LEU A 749 4.92 -16.36 -7.64
N GLU A 750 6.13 -16.67 -8.14
CA GLU A 750 7.06 -17.61 -7.50
C GLU A 750 7.49 -17.15 -6.10
N SER A 751 7.70 -15.83 -5.91
CA SER A 751 8.07 -15.27 -4.61
C SER A 751 6.88 -15.04 -3.65
N GLY A 752 5.67 -15.42 -4.03
CA GLY A 752 4.45 -15.20 -3.23
C GLY A 752 4.07 -13.72 -3.06
N ARG A 753 4.71 -12.82 -3.81
CA ARG A 753 4.43 -11.38 -3.83
C ARG A 753 3.30 -11.01 -4.80
N ARG A 754 2.87 -11.98 -5.61
CA ARG A 754 1.72 -11.94 -6.51
C ARG A 754 0.94 -13.25 -6.36
N SER A 755 -0.38 -13.20 -6.46
CA SER A 755 -1.26 -14.38 -6.29
C SER A 755 -2.30 -14.52 -7.40
N GLU A 756 -2.33 -13.58 -8.34
CA GLU A 756 -3.23 -13.58 -9.48
C GLU A 756 -3.02 -14.83 -10.33
N PRO A 757 -4.09 -15.51 -10.79
CA PRO A 757 -3.98 -16.71 -11.61
C PRO A 757 -3.33 -16.41 -12.96
N SER A 758 -2.78 -17.44 -13.61
CA SER A 758 -2.07 -17.26 -14.89
C SER A 758 -2.97 -16.71 -15.99
N THR A 759 -4.29 -16.83 -15.87
CA THR A 759 -5.27 -16.19 -16.76
C THR A 759 -5.17 -14.66 -16.74
N TRP A 760 -4.99 -14.03 -15.57
CA TRP A 760 -4.79 -12.58 -15.45
C TRP A 760 -3.61 -12.11 -16.30
N TYR A 761 -2.51 -12.87 -16.26
CA TYR A 761 -1.32 -12.57 -17.05
C TYR A 761 -1.58 -12.71 -18.55
N LEU A 762 -2.26 -13.78 -18.96
CA LEU A 762 -2.58 -14.02 -20.37
C LEU A 762 -3.54 -12.98 -20.95
N GLU A 763 -4.52 -12.53 -20.17
CA GLU A 763 -5.50 -11.49 -20.53
C GLU A 763 -4.87 -10.11 -20.75
N GLN A 764 -3.69 -9.85 -20.16
CA GLN A 764 -2.96 -8.63 -20.48
C GLN A 764 -2.57 -8.57 -21.96
N PHE A 765 -2.50 -9.71 -22.65
CA PHE A 765 -2.01 -9.83 -24.03
C PHE A 765 -3.09 -10.32 -25.00
N THR A 766 -4.35 -9.95 -24.76
CA THR A 766 -5.45 -10.29 -25.68
C THR A 766 -5.32 -9.52 -27.00
N HIS A 767 -5.22 -10.23 -28.12
CA HIS A 767 -5.09 -9.63 -29.46
C HIS A 767 -6.19 -8.59 -29.72
N PRO A 768 -5.86 -7.29 -29.93
CA PRO A 768 -6.77 -6.42 -30.66
C PRO A 768 -6.94 -7.00 -32.06
N ALA A 769 -7.99 -6.63 -32.79
CA ALA A 769 -8.43 -7.19 -34.07
C ALA A 769 -7.44 -7.05 -35.28
N ARG A 770 -6.14 -7.18 -35.04
CA ARG A 770 -4.96 -6.97 -35.90
C ARG A 770 -4.01 -8.17 -35.74
N PRO A 771 -4.15 -9.25 -36.55
CA PRO A 771 -3.33 -10.46 -36.45
C PRO A 771 -1.85 -10.25 -36.85
N ASP A 772 -1.53 -9.08 -37.41
CA ASP A 772 -0.20 -8.64 -37.82
C ASP A 772 0.66 -8.09 -36.66
N VAL A 773 0.07 -7.84 -35.48
CA VAL A 773 0.74 -7.28 -34.31
C VAL A 773 1.17 -8.38 -33.34
N ARG A 774 2.41 -8.35 -32.86
CA ARG A 774 2.96 -9.26 -31.85
C ARG A 774 2.98 -8.64 -30.46
N MET A 775 2.59 -9.43 -29.47
CA MET A 775 2.50 -9.09 -28.05
C MET A 775 3.78 -9.45 -27.30
N GLY A 776 4.41 -8.50 -26.63
CA GLY A 776 5.64 -8.74 -25.89
C GLY A 776 5.52 -8.55 -24.38
N ASP A 777 6.26 -9.35 -23.61
CA ASP A 777 6.66 -9.03 -22.23
C ASP A 777 8.18 -9.10 -22.11
N ILE A 778 8.82 -7.97 -21.84
CA ILE A 778 10.27 -7.91 -21.58
C ILE A 778 10.47 -7.73 -20.08
N THR A 779 10.68 -8.85 -19.38
CA THR A 779 10.98 -8.90 -17.95
C THR A 779 12.30 -9.65 -17.68
N PRO A 780 13.41 -8.94 -17.40
CA PRO A 780 14.73 -9.54 -17.15
C PRO A 780 14.77 -10.50 -15.95
N ALA A 781 13.83 -10.34 -15.00
CA ALA A 781 13.74 -11.21 -13.84
C ALA A 781 13.34 -12.65 -14.21
N TYR A 782 12.76 -12.87 -15.39
CA TYR A 782 12.39 -14.22 -15.84
C TYR A 782 13.60 -15.12 -16.13
N ALA A 783 14.81 -14.56 -16.31
CA ALA A 783 16.04 -15.34 -16.43
C ALA A 783 16.29 -16.25 -15.22
N VAL A 784 15.84 -15.85 -14.03
CA VAL A 784 16.20 -16.51 -12.77
C VAL A 784 15.08 -17.35 -12.16
N LEU A 785 13.97 -17.58 -12.88
CA LEU A 785 12.87 -18.42 -12.41
C LEU A 785 13.31 -19.83 -12.05
N GLN A 786 12.55 -20.49 -11.17
CA GLN A 786 12.73 -21.91 -10.85
C GLN A 786 12.19 -22.82 -11.94
N PRO A 787 12.67 -24.08 -12.01
CA PRO A 787 12.26 -25.03 -13.03
C PRO A 787 10.75 -25.24 -13.14
N GLU A 788 10.05 -25.28 -12.01
CA GLU A 788 8.60 -25.51 -11.95
C GLU A 788 7.84 -24.36 -12.61
N THR A 789 8.30 -23.13 -12.42
CA THR A 789 7.71 -21.94 -13.02
C THR A 789 7.95 -21.93 -14.53
N VAL A 790 9.17 -22.25 -15.00
CA VAL A 790 9.47 -22.31 -16.44
C VAL A 790 8.66 -23.40 -17.14
N ALA A 791 8.52 -24.57 -16.52
CA ALA A 791 7.66 -25.65 -17.02
C ALA A 791 6.20 -25.19 -17.16
N ARG A 792 5.71 -24.41 -16.18
CA ARG A 792 4.37 -23.82 -16.22
C ARG A 792 4.23 -22.78 -17.34
N VAL A 793 5.22 -21.93 -17.56
CA VAL A 793 5.22 -20.97 -18.70
C VAL A 793 5.10 -21.73 -20.02
N ALA A 794 5.93 -22.77 -20.23
CA ALA A 794 5.94 -23.55 -21.45
C ALA A 794 4.62 -24.31 -21.70
N ALA A 795 4.01 -24.85 -20.64
CA ALA A 795 2.72 -25.52 -20.74
C ALA A 795 1.60 -24.55 -21.17
N LEU A 796 1.65 -23.31 -20.70
CA LEU A 796 0.63 -22.29 -21.01
C LEU A 796 0.87 -21.61 -22.36
N LEU A 797 2.13 -21.45 -22.75
CA LEU A 797 2.54 -20.68 -23.93
C LEU A 797 3.44 -21.53 -24.85
N PRO A 798 2.93 -22.60 -25.49
CA PRO A 798 3.74 -23.53 -26.26
C PRO A 798 4.30 -22.96 -27.57
N ALA A 799 3.73 -21.85 -28.07
CA ALA A 799 4.17 -21.17 -29.30
C ALA A 799 5.07 -19.95 -29.03
N LEU A 800 5.46 -19.74 -27.77
CA LEU A 800 6.18 -18.55 -27.32
C LEU A 800 7.57 -18.46 -27.93
N LYS A 801 7.92 -17.25 -28.38
CA LYS A 801 9.29 -16.91 -28.79
C LYS A 801 10.05 -16.27 -27.63
N LEU A 802 11.34 -16.57 -27.51
CA LEU A 802 12.19 -16.09 -26.40
C LEU A 802 13.33 -15.24 -26.96
N ILE A 803 13.56 -14.09 -26.35
CA ILE A 803 14.71 -13.24 -26.64
C ILE A 803 15.57 -13.15 -25.38
N PHE A 804 16.81 -13.63 -25.46
CA PHE A 804 17.77 -13.57 -24.36
C PHE A 804 19.00 -12.76 -24.78
N ILE A 805 19.15 -11.57 -24.18
CA ILE A 805 20.35 -10.74 -24.38
C ILE A 805 21.35 -11.03 -23.27
N LEU A 806 22.53 -11.51 -23.66
CA LEU A 806 23.67 -11.75 -22.79
C LEU A 806 24.60 -10.52 -22.77
N ARG A 807 25.31 -10.33 -21.67
CA ARG A 807 26.40 -9.36 -21.55
C ARG A 807 27.58 -10.07 -20.90
N ASN A 808 28.81 -9.61 -21.13
CA ASN A 808 29.97 -10.01 -20.32
C ASN A 808 29.56 -10.13 -18.83
N PRO A 809 29.58 -11.33 -18.24
CA PRO A 809 28.98 -11.58 -16.93
C PRO A 809 29.70 -10.81 -15.82
N MET A 810 30.99 -10.50 -15.98
CA MET A 810 31.76 -9.65 -15.08
C MET A 810 31.28 -8.19 -15.15
N GLU A 811 31.17 -7.62 -16.35
CA GLU A 811 30.67 -6.25 -16.52
C GLU A 811 29.20 -6.10 -16.11
N ARG A 812 28.39 -7.14 -16.35
CA ARG A 812 26.99 -7.18 -15.91
C ARG A 812 26.91 -7.13 -14.39
N ALA A 813 27.71 -7.94 -13.71
CA ALA A 813 27.78 -7.97 -12.25
C ALA A 813 28.23 -6.61 -11.70
N TRP A 814 29.26 -6.00 -12.29
CA TRP A 814 29.70 -4.66 -11.93
C TRP A 814 28.60 -3.60 -12.13
N SER A 815 27.96 -3.59 -13.30
CA SER A 815 26.89 -2.64 -13.61
C SER A 815 25.67 -2.79 -12.68
N ALA A 816 25.41 -4.00 -12.19
CA ALA A 816 24.38 -4.24 -11.18
C ALA A 816 24.82 -3.78 -9.79
N ALA A 817 26.10 -3.92 -9.45
CA ALA A 817 26.65 -3.40 -8.19
C ALA A 817 26.58 -1.86 -8.14
N LEU A 818 26.85 -1.17 -9.25
CA LEU A 818 26.63 0.28 -9.37
C LEU A 818 25.16 0.66 -9.23
N MET A 819 24.24 -0.17 -9.74
CA MET A 819 22.81 0.03 -9.54
C MET A 819 22.40 -0.18 -8.07
N ALA A 820 23.01 -1.14 -7.37
CA ALA A 820 22.80 -1.33 -5.94
C ALA A 820 23.35 -0.16 -5.12
N LEU A 821 24.46 0.41 -5.55
CA LEU A 821 25.10 1.59 -4.96
C LEU A 821 24.20 2.83 -5.07
N ASP A 822 23.68 3.10 -6.28
CA ASP A 822 22.73 4.18 -6.55
C ASP A 822 21.44 4.02 -5.72
N LYS A 823 20.91 2.79 -5.65
CA LYS A 823 19.75 2.48 -4.78
C LYS A 823 20.05 2.67 -3.30
N ALA A 824 21.29 2.45 -2.88
CA ALA A 824 21.74 2.71 -1.51
C ALA A 824 22.05 4.19 -1.25
N SER A 825 21.93 5.06 -2.27
CA SER A 825 22.28 6.49 -2.21
C SER A 825 23.71 6.74 -1.73
N MET A 826 24.63 5.83 -2.04
CA MET A 826 26.06 5.93 -1.70
C MET A 826 26.87 6.39 -2.93
N THR A 827 27.98 7.08 -2.70
CA THR A 827 28.96 7.38 -3.75
C THR A 827 29.92 6.22 -4.00
N LEU A 828 30.68 6.28 -5.11
CA LEU A 828 31.73 5.31 -5.37
C LEU A 828 32.77 5.34 -4.26
N GLU A 829 33.13 6.51 -3.74
CA GLU A 829 34.17 6.68 -2.72
C GLU A 829 33.75 6.12 -1.36
N GLU A 830 32.47 6.20 -1.02
CA GLU A 830 31.92 5.71 0.26
C GLU A 830 31.85 4.18 0.33
N ALA A 831 31.67 3.50 -0.80
CA ALA A 831 31.61 2.05 -0.84
C ALA A 831 33.00 1.40 -0.79
N SER A 832 33.23 0.57 0.23
CA SER A 832 34.44 -0.24 0.33
C SER A 832 34.44 -1.42 -0.63
N ASP A 833 35.62 -1.96 -0.95
CA ASP A 833 35.74 -3.19 -1.75
C ASP A 833 35.04 -4.37 -1.07
N ALA A 834 35.01 -4.43 0.26
CA ALA A 834 34.28 -5.45 1.00
C ALA A 834 32.77 -5.38 0.73
N TRP A 835 32.20 -4.17 0.67
CA TRP A 835 30.80 -3.97 0.31
C TRP A 835 30.52 -4.42 -1.12
N PHE A 836 31.37 -4.05 -2.09
CA PHE A 836 31.22 -4.52 -3.46
C PHE A 836 31.34 -6.03 -3.56
N LEU A 837 32.29 -6.65 -2.86
CA LEU A 837 32.43 -8.10 -2.82
C LEU A 837 31.16 -8.76 -2.30
N GLU A 838 30.53 -8.24 -1.25
CA GLU A 838 29.28 -8.79 -0.73
C GLU A 838 28.12 -8.72 -1.73
N VAL A 839 27.96 -7.58 -2.40
CA VAL A 839 26.96 -7.42 -3.47
C VAL A 839 27.24 -8.40 -4.61
N LEU A 840 28.50 -8.56 -5.00
CA LEU A 840 28.93 -9.50 -6.04
C LEU A 840 28.80 -10.97 -5.61
N HIS A 841 28.90 -11.29 -4.32
CA HIS A 841 28.68 -12.66 -3.81
C HIS A 841 27.21 -12.98 -3.57
N SER A 842 26.33 -11.97 -3.55
CA SER A 842 24.92 -12.17 -3.31
C SER A 842 24.32 -13.21 -4.26
N HIS A 843 23.44 -14.06 -3.71
CA HIS A 843 22.78 -15.11 -4.49
C HIS A 843 22.09 -14.54 -5.73
N GLY A 844 21.37 -13.41 -5.57
CA GLY A 844 20.69 -12.74 -6.67
C GLY A 844 21.61 -12.17 -7.75
N SER A 845 22.84 -11.76 -7.42
CA SER A 845 23.81 -11.34 -8.42
C SER A 845 24.42 -12.53 -9.16
N ARG A 846 24.76 -13.62 -8.45
CA ARG A 846 25.29 -14.83 -9.08
C ARG A 846 24.27 -15.46 -10.03
N LEU A 847 23.04 -15.62 -9.58
CA LEU A 847 21.98 -16.26 -10.36
C LEU A 847 21.67 -15.51 -11.67
N ARG A 848 21.71 -14.18 -11.66
CA ARG A 848 21.48 -13.34 -12.86
C ARG A 848 22.64 -13.32 -13.86
N SER A 849 23.81 -13.84 -13.49
CA SER A 849 24.94 -14.05 -14.40
C SER A 849 25.16 -15.53 -14.75
N ASP A 850 24.36 -16.44 -14.21
CA ASP A 850 24.43 -17.86 -14.53
C ASP A 850 23.62 -18.15 -15.81
N TYR A 851 24.25 -17.81 -16.94
CA TYR A 851 23.62 -17.95 -18.24
C TYR A 851 23.43 -19.41 -18.64
N LEU A 852 24.36 -20.30 -18.25
CA LEU A 852 24.26 -21.72 -18.56
C LEU A 852 23.07 -22.37 -17.86
N ARG A 853 22.84 -22.07 -16.57
CA ARG A 853 21.62 -22.50 -15.88
C ARG A 853 20.38 -22.02 -16.61
N THR A 854 20.34 -20.72 -16.95
CA THR A 854 19.19 -20.10 -17.61
C THR A 854 18.91 -20.77 -18.96
N LEU A 855 19.93 -20.85 -19.82
CA LEU A 855 19.82 -21.44 -21.15
C LEU A 855 19.40 -22.91 -21.06
N SER A 856 20.08 -23.70 -20.24
CA SER A 856 19.78 -25.13 -20.06
C SER A 856 18.35 -25.35 -19.59
N LEU A 857 17.89 -24.56 -18.61
CA LEU A 857 16.53 -24.69 -18.07
C LEU A 857 15.47 -24.34 -19.12
N TRP A 858 15.61 -23.21 -19.79
CA TRP A 858 14.61 -22.78 -20.77
C TRP A 858 14.58 -23.69 -21.99
N THR A 859 15.71 -24.25 -22.43
CA THR A 859 15.74 -25.18 -23.57
C THR A 859 15.31 -26.61 -23.25
N GLN A 860 15.08 -26.95 -21.98
CA GLN A 860 14.38 -28.21 -21.65
C GLN A 860 12.92 -28.18 -22.10
N HIS A 861 12.34 -26.98 -22.24
CA HIS A 861 10.93 -26.79 -22.55
C HIS A 861 10.66 -26.08 -23.89
N PHE A 862 11.60 -25.27 -24.37
CA PHE A 862 11.49 -24.54 -25.64
C PHE A 862 12.57 -24.97 -26.62
N ASN A 863 12.21 -25.10 -27.89
CA ASN A 863 13.16 -25.45 -28.93
C ASN A 863 14.17 -24.33 -29.16
N THR A 864 15.39 -24.68 -29.56
CA THR A 864 16.44 -23.69 -29.85
C THR A 864 16.04 -22.72 -30.96
N SER A 865 15.19 -23.14 -31.90
CA SER A 865 14.64 -22.27 -32.97
C SER A 865 13.66 -21.22 -32.47
N THR A 866 13.02 -21.43 -31.31
CA THR A 866 12.14 -20.46 -30.63
C THR A 866 12.89 -19.53 -29.69
N MET A 867 14.21 -19.67 -29.56
CA MET A 867 15.04 -18.83 -28.70
C MET A 867 16.09 -18.04 -29.51
N LEU A 868 15.99 -16.72 -29.49
CA LEU A 868 16.98 -15.81 -30.07
C LEU A 868 18.00 -15.36 -29.01
N LEU A 869 19.25 -15.74 -29.21
CA LEU A 869 20.38 -15.26 -28.41
C LEU A 869 21.03 -14.03 -29.05
N LEU A 870 21.18 -12.98 -28.25
CA LEU A 870 21.78 -11.71 -28.62
C LEU A 870 22.87 -11.35 -27.61
N THR A 871 23.84 -10.51 -28.00
CA THR A 871 24.84 -10.00 -27.07
C THR A 871 24.76 -8.49 -26.95
N PHE A 872 25.09 -7.97 -25.77
CA PHE A 872 25.21 -6.54 -25.53
C PHE A 872 26.33 -5.91 -26.36
N ASP A 873 27.36 -6.68 -26.71
CA ASP A 873 28.40 -6.22 -27.63
C ASP A 873 27.87 -6.03 -29.03
N GLU A 874 27.04 -6.93 -29.54
CA GLU A 874 26.35 -6.74 -30.83
C GLU A 874 25.46 -5.48 -30.80
N LEU A 875 24.72 -5.27 -29.71
CA LEU A 875 23.93 -4.04 -29.50
C LEU A 875 24.79 -2.78 -29.62
N ARG A 876 26.01 -2.79 -29.06
CA ARG A 876 26.92 -1.63 -29.11
C ARG A 876 27.56 -1.43 -30.49
N HIS A 877 28.01 -2.51 -31.12
CA HIS A 877 28.77 -2.44 -32.37
C HIS A 877 27.86 -2.26 -33.59
N ASP A 878 26.80 -3.07 -33.68
CA ASP A 878 25.88 -3.12 -34.81
C ASP A 878 24.40 -3.30 -34.37
N PRO A 879 23.80 -2.25 -33.78
CA PRO A 879 22.41 -2.31 -33.29
C PRO A 879 21.38 -2.54 -34.40
N LYS A 880 21.68 -2.18 -35.65
CA LYS A 880 20.77 -2.41 -36.80
C LYS A 880 20.68 -3.89 -37.13
N ARG A 881 21.82 -4.57 -37.22
CA ARG A 881 21.86 -6.03 -37.41
C ARG A 881 21.15 -6.77 -36.28
N LEU A 882 21.32 -6.32 -35.04
CA LEU A 882 20.61 -6.88 -33.89
C LEU A 882 19.09 -6.74 -34.04
N LEU A 883 18.59 -5.54 -34.36
CA LEU A 883 17.15 -5.30 -34.55
C LEU A 883 16.57 -6.08 -35.74
N ARG A 884 17.34 -6.23 -36.83
CA ARG A 884 16.95 -7.06 -37.98
C ARG A 884 16.74 -8.52 -37.59
N ARG A 885 17.65 -9.09 -36.80
CA ARG A 885 17.52 -10.46 -36.27
C ARG A 885 16.32 -10.61 -35.35
N VAL A 886 16.02 -9.58 -34.54
CA VAL A 886 14.79 -9.55 -33.73
C VAL A 886 13.55 -9.51 -34.62
N ALA A 887 13.55 -8.69 -35.67
CA ALA A 887 12.45 -8.58 -36.62
C ALA A 887 12.18 -9.91 -37.33
N GLU A 888 13.22 -10.54 -37.86
CA GLU A 888 13.18 -11.88 -38.46
C GLU A 888 12.65 -12.93 -37.47
N HIS A 889 13.17 -12.93 -36.24
CA HIS A 889 12.74 -13.86 -35.21
C HIS A 889 11.26 -13.68 -34.86
N LEU A 890 10.76 -12.46 -34.74
CA LEU A 890 9.36 -12.16 -34.42
C LEU A 890 8.43 -12.19 -35.64
N ALA A 891 8.99 -12.33 -36.85
CA ALA A 891 8.28 -12.24 -38.12
C ALA A 891 7.51 -10.91 -38.29
N ILE A 892 8.22 -9.81 -38.08
CA ILE A 892 7.77 -8.43 -38.29
C ILE A 892 8.66 -7.73 -39.33
N ASP A 893 8.20 -6.61 -39.87
CA ASP A 893 8.94 -5.83 -40.86
C ASP A 893 10.29 -5.32 -40.34
N ALA A 894 11.37 -5.66 -41.04
CA ALA A 894 12.71 -5.21 -40.69
C ALA A 894 13.03 -3.80 -41.22
N GLU A 895 12.34 -3.33 -42.27
CA GLU A 895 12.63 -2.04 -42.92
C GLU A 895 12.42 -0.86 -41.97
N HIS A 896 11.49 -0.99 -41.02
CA HIS A 896 11.25 0.00 -39.97
C HIS A 896 12.55 0.41 -39.23
N PHE A 897 13.45 -0.54 -38.98
CA PHE A 897 14.69 -0.27 -38.25
C PHE A 897 15.82 0.24 -39.16
N GLU A 898 15.77 -0.05 -40.46
CA GLU A 898 16.78 0.40 -41.42
C GLU A 898 16.78 1.93 -41.59
N CYS A 899 15.59 2.54 -41.52
CA CYS A 899 15.39 3.99 -41.60
C CYS A 899 15.88 4.77 -40.37
N LEU A 900 16.20 4.10 -39.26
CA LEU A 900 16.66 4.77 -38.04
C LEU A 900 18.15 5.20 -38.16
N PRO A 901 18.52 6.43 -37.74
CA PRO A 901 19.92 6.85 -37.71
C PRO A 901 20.75 5.98 -36.75
N THR A 902 21.89 5.46 -37.22
CA THR A 902 22.76 4.57 -36.43
C THR A 902 23.29 5.28 -35.17
N GLU A 903 23.51 6.59 -35.25
CA GLU A 903 23.95 7.44 -34.14
C GLU A 903 22.92 7.42 -33.01
N ARG A 904 21.62 7.49 -33.34
CA ARG A 904 20.53 7.38 -32.35
C ARG A 904 20.46 6.01 -31.70
N LEU A 905 20.71 4.96 -32.47
CA LEU A 905 20.69 3.58 -31.96
C LEU A 905 21.84 3.30 -30.99
N ARG A 906 22.98 3.97 -31.14
CA ARG A 906 24.16 3.83 -30.27
C ARG A 906 24.07 4.65 -28.98
N GLN A 907 23.11 5.56 -28.85
CA GLN A 907 22.94 6.34 -27.63
C GLN A 907 22.44 5.47 -26.47
N PRO A 908 23.07 5.55 -25.28
CA PRO A 908 22.61 4.82 -24.11
C PRO A 908 21.25 5.36 -23.65
N VAL A 909 20.33 4.45 -23.36
CA VAL A 909 18.96 4.76 -22.90
C VAL A 909 18.91 5.25 -21.46
N PHE A 910 19.90 4.87 -20.65
CA PHE A 910 20.09 5.35 -19.29
C PHE A 910 21.54 5.77 -19.10
N GLY A 911 21.77 7.05 -18.79
CA GLY A 911 22.97 7.49 -18.10
C GLY A 911 22.68 7.40 -16.61
N GLY A 912 23.12 6.35 -15.92
CA GLY A 912 23.04 6.33 -14.45
C GLY A 912 23.90 7.46 -13.85
N ASN A 913 23.72 7.77 -12.57
CA ASN A 913 24.50 8.80 -11.84
C ASN A 913 26.03 8.60 -11.95
N PHE A 914 26.49 7.37 -12.23
CA PHE A 914 27.90 7.01 -12.39
C PHE A 914 28.34 6.82 -13.87
N GLY A 915 27.45 7.10 -14.83
CA GLY A 915 27.67 6.98 -16.27
C GLY A 915 27.97 5.55 -16.76
N THR A 916 28.21 5.39 -18.06
CA THR A 916 28.78 4.16 -18.64
C THR A 916 30.29 4.03 -18.41
N SER A 917 30.88 4.92 -17.59
CA SER A 917 32.32 5.18 -17.51
C SER A 917 32.97 4.84 -16.15
N ALA A 918 32.21 4.40 -15.14
CA ALA A 918 32.81 3.95 -13.88
C ALA A 918 33.57 2.63 -14.09
N SER A 919 34.89 2.74 -14.24
CA SER A 919 35.78 1.61 -14.42
C SER A 919 35.72 0.65 -13.23
N VAL A 920 35.86 -0.65 -13.51
CA VAL A 920 35.96 -1.66 -12.45
C VAL A 920 37.20 -1.39 -11.63
N ARG A 921 37.05 -1.36 -10.29
CA ARG A 921 38.20 -1.21 -9.40
C ARG A 921 39.21 -2.34 -9.63
N PRO A 922 40.51 -2.04 -9.77
CA PRO A 922 41.54 -3.06 -10.01
C PRO A 922 41.50 -4.22 -9.00
N SER A 923 41.28 -3.90 -7.73
CA SER A 923 41.16 -4.85 -6.62
C SER A 923 40.00 -5.85 -6.75
N LEU A 924 38.94 -5.49 -7.47
CA LEU A 924 37.74 -6.31 -7.64
C LEU A 924 37.76 -7.16 -8.92
N ARG A 925 38.68 -6.88 -9.86
CA ARG A 925 38.73 -7.55 -11.17
C ARG A 925 38.98 -9.05 -11.03
N SER A 926 39.95 -9.45 -10.21
CA SER A 926 40.25 -10.87 -9.96
C SER A 926 39.04 -11.61 -9.34
N ALA A 927 38.36 -10.98 -8.39
CA ALA A 927 37.15 -11.54 -7.77
C ALA A 927 36.01 -11.71 -8.79
N LEU A 928 35.78 -10.72 -9.64
CA LEU A 928 34.78 -10.80 -10.72
C LEU A 928 35.09 -11.96 -11.68
N CYS A 929 36.34 -12.08 -12.14
CA CYS A 929 36.77 -13.18 -12.99
C CYS A 929 36.55 -14.55 -12.33
N LYS A 930 36.92 -14.69 -11.05
CA LYS A 930 36.73 -15.94 -10.30
C LYS A 930 35.25 -16.30 -10.10
N LEU A 931 34.39 -15.30 -9.86
CA LEU A 931 32.97 -15.52 -9.56
C LEU A 931 32.12 -15.75 -10.81
N TYR A 932 32.46 -15.08 -11.92
CA TYR A 932 31.59 -14.92 -13.08
C TYR A 932 32.21 -15.40 -14.40
N GLY A 933 33.52 -15.66 -14.44
CA GLY A 933 34.20 -16.19 -15.63
C GLY A 933 34.00 -17.69 -15.85
N ALA A 934 33.48 -18.42 -14.85
CA ALA A 934 33.17 -19.82 -14.99
C ALA A 934 32.04 -20.03 -16.03
N GLY A 935 32.23 -20.96 -16.96
CA GLY A 935 31.22 -21.29 -17.97
C GLY A 935 31.33 -20.53 -19.30
N LEU A 936 32.27 -19.61 -19.46
CA LEU A 936 32.51 -18.92 -20.75
C LEU A 936 32.83 -19.90 -21.88
N ASP A 937 33.65 -20.92 -21.62
CA ASP A 937 34.02 -21.93 -22.62
C ASP A 937 32.82 -22.76 -23.10
N GLN A 938 31.88 -23.06 -22.19
CA GLN A 938 30.64 -23.75 -22.50
C GLN A 938 29.67 -22.85 -23.28
N LEU A 939 29.62 -21.55 -22.98
CA LEU A 939 28.83 -20.60 -23.79
C LEU A 939 29.35 -20.49 -25.23
N GLU A 940 30.67 -20.53 -25.44
CA GLU A 940 31.26 -20.54 -26.78
C GLU A 940 31.04 -21.87 -27.50
N THR A 941 31.26 -22.99 -26.80
CA THR A 941 31.23 -24.32 -27.41
C THR A 941 29.80 -24.79 -27.68
N ASP A 942 28.92 -24.69 -26.69
CA ASP A 942 27.58 -25.28 -26.70
C ASP A 942 26.54 -24.31 -27.27
N TRP A 943 26.73 -23.00 -27.06
CA TRP A 943 25.75 -21.95 -27.43
C TRP A 943 26.25 -20.98 -28.51
N LYS A 944 27.48 -21.17 -29.01
CA LYS A 944 28.09 -20.37 -30.07
C LYS A 944 28.12 -18.86 -29.79
N VAL A 945 28.18 -18.48 -28.51
CA VAL A 945 28.34 -17.09 -28.10
C VAL A 945 29.80 -16.67 -28.27
N ASP A 946 30.06 -15.55 -28.96
CA ASP A 946 31.42 -15.01 -29.04
C ASP A 946 31.82 -14.38 -27.69
N VAL A 947 32.54 -15.16 -26.89
CA VAL A 947 33.03 -14.75 -25.57
C VAL A 947 34.49 -14.29 -25.60
N LYS A 948 35.15 -14.24 -26.77
CA LYS A 948 36.54 -13.78 -26.87
C LYS A 948 36.73 -12.37 -26.28
N PRO A 949 35.85 -11.39 -26.54
CA PRO A 949 35.93 -10.08 -25.90
C PRO A 949 35.75 -10.15 -24.38
N TRP A 950 35.02 -11.14 -23.86
CA TRP A 950 34.75 -11.28 -22.43
C TRP A 950 35.93 -11.88 -21.67
N ARG A 951 36.70 -12.79 -22.31
CA ARG A 951 37.94 -13.32 -21.74
C ARG A 951 39.02 -12.26 -21.58
N ALA A 952 39.09 -11.30 -22.51
CA ALA A 952 40.04 -10.19 -22.44
C ALA A 952 39.91 -9.39 -21.13
N PHE A 953 38.69 -9.28 -20.57
CA PHE A 953 38.44 -8.64 -19.27
C PHE A 953 39.31 -9.23 -18.13
N CYS A 954 39.65 -10.51 -18.18
CA CYS A 954 40.47 -11.16 -17.15
C CYS A 954 41.98 -11.05 -17.40
N HIS A 955 42.39 -10.62 -18.60
CA HIS A 955 43.81 -10.49 -19.01
C HIS A 955 44.28 -9.04 -19.16
N GLU A 956 43.37 -8.07 -19.17
CA GLU A 956 43.63 -6.61 -19.24
C GLU A 956 44.41 -6.02 -18.03
N GLY A 957 45.00 -6.84 -17.16
CA GLY A 957 45.83 -6.42 -16.02
C GLY A 957 47.19 -7.11 -15.93
N ASP A 958 47.52 -8.02 -16.85
CA ASP A 958 48.82 -8.73 -16.89
C ASP A 958 49.82 -8.13 -17.91
N VAL A 959 49.51 -6.96 -18.47
CA VAL A 959 50.46 -6.17 -19.27
C VAL A 959 50.98 -5.01 -18.42
N LYS A 960 52.10 -5.29 -17.75
CA LYS A 960 53.12 -4.41 -17.16
C LYS A 960 52.68 -3.13 -16.43
#